data_AF-F6YYE5-F1
#
_entry.id   AF-F6YYE5-F1
#
_cell.length_a   1.000
_cell.length_b   1.000
_cell.length_c   1.000
_cell.angle_alpha   90.00
_cell.angle_beta   90.00
_cell.angle_gamma   90.00
#
_symmetry.space_group_name_H-M   'P 1'
#
loop_
_entity.id
_entity.type
_entity.pdbx_description
1 polymer ?
#
loop_
_entity_poly.entity_id
_entity_poly.type
_entity_poly.pdbx_seq_one_letter_code
_entity_poly.pdbx_strand_id
1 'polypeptide(L)'
;MDKYQVLKKFKPGALGLMLLVEEKKKDGYGGKKYVIKQVECIDEQQANDAFKEAMTLLKLQHQNIRSYQELFITWDNKISSLFLCLVMQHSDKGDLSELMEAKRRKRQKIEPQVVKKFLGQVMDTLAFLHRQNLFHRNLKPTNIFLDEENNFLLGDFGISTLMCDEAKWKIRAEEEPDLKSWMSPEALEFSFGEKSDIWSLGCILLEMATCSFLKKADAVKLLQDVRRDPRKLETPLTKMKHVHVADADTLATLLPMMLQVEPDERISLRKLLKEPYVQEGLKAAGSSLSSYRQSLPPAIIDALLRGGPANVLELMQLFWDSQEAQGKAIKHLIALTENQKDLPYAIELINLVTRAMVNHEDVLELQLDASRLLCNTVSGVLEGQLGAEELGEDTITPLIKTMRAYPQNQELLNLLCRLLMMISTNEAAGEVFRKAGVLADILKYMDQFPQNREICLSCSNLVWSLFGNANLVGKLPQEEASEVITRVLTGHLQDGEVVESACSALWVLSLQGCLGDKEFEPVTLLLLKSLQLHHERTLLVKNVFLGLGCLVRLSELAALRVILTDDLSDGISVIKSIYEFYKDDPEVVETICLLLAEMVQYEEIVPEMKSRSLYDLLREMKARFASSEQLIAYVTGALATLEQETQQQPGHPRSTP
;
A
#
# COMPACT_ATOMS: atom_id res chain seq x y z
N MET A 1 -16.76 14.34 -28.12
CA MET A 1 -17.96 13.76 -28.79
C MET A 1 -18.16 14.24 -30.23
N ASP A 2 -17.59 15.37 -30.66
CA ASP A 2 -17.92 15.99 -31.96
C ASP A 2 -17.59 15.14 -33.19
N LYS A 3 -16.60 14.24 -33.08
CA LYS A 3 -16.18 13.30 -34.13
C LYS A 3 -17.19 12.18 -34.41
N TYR A 4 -18.16 11.95 -33.53
CA TYR A 4 -19.02 10.78 -33.58
C TYR A 4 -20.50 11.13 -33.73
N GLN A 5 -21.22 10.31 -34.49
CA GLN A 5 -22.66 10.30 -34.57
C GLN A 5 -23.21 9.10 -33.79
N VAL A 6 -24.10 9.34 -32.84
CA VAL A 6 -24.74 8.27 -32.07
C VAL A 6 -25.75 7.55 -32.94
N LEU A 7 -25.55 6.25 -33.15
CA LEU A 7 -26.47 5.38 -33.88
C LEU A 7 -27.49 4.73 -32.95
N LYS A 8 -27.05 4.28 -31.77
CA LYS A 8 -27.90 3.59 -30.80
C LYS A 8 -27.40 3.85 -29.38
N LYS A 9 -28.33 4.16 -28.48
CA LYS A 9 -28.10 4.24 -27.04
C LYS A 9 -28.60 2.95 -26.39
N PHE A 10 -27.73 2.25 -25.67
CA PHE A 10 -28.11 1.05 -24.92
C PHE A 10 -28.66 1.44 -23.54
N LYS A 11 -29.27 0.50 -22.82
CA LYS A 11 -29.67 0.74 -21.43
C LYS A 11 -28.43 1.07 -20.58
N PRO A 12 -28.49 2.06 -19.68
CA PRO A 12 -27.41 2.31 -18.73
C PRO A 12 -27.19 1.05 -17.88
N GLY A 13 -25.93 0.63 -17.71
CA GLY A 13 -25.56 -0.44 -16.78
C GLY A 13 -24.81 0.11 -15.56
N ALA A 14 -24.39 -0.78 -14.65
CA ALA A 14 -23.72 -0.37 -13.41
C ALA A 14 -22.43 0.45 -13.61
N LEU A 15 -21.75 0.23 -14.73
CA LEU A 15 -20.50 0.91 -15.09
C LEU A 15 -20.70 2.06 -16.10
N GLY A 16 -21.94 2.52 -16.31
CA GLY A 16 -22.23 3.65 -17.19
C GLY A 16 -23.03 3.31 -18.44
N LEU A 17 -23.12 4.28 -19.34
CA LEU A 17 -23.94 4.23 -20.54
C LEU A 17 -23.12 3.78 -21.76
N MET A 18 -23.64 2.80 -22.49
CA MET A 18 -23.03 2.36 -23.75
C MET A 18 -23.74 3.03 -24.95
N LEU A 19 -22.94 3.55 -25.89
CA LEU A 19 -23.39 4.17 -27.13
C LEU A 19 -22.73 3.47 -28.31
N LEU A 20 -23.52 2.95 -29.26
CA LEU A 20 -23.00 2.62 -30.59
C LEU A 20 -22.92 3.91 -31.39
N VAL A 21 -21.74 4.19 -31.94
CA VAL A 21 -21.47 5.40 -32.71
C VAL A 21 -20.82 5.09 -34.05
N GLU A 22 -20.94 6.02 -34.98
CA GLU A 22 -20.23 6.03 -36.25
C GLU A 22 -19.36 7.28 -36.31
N GLU A 23 -18.13 7.13 -36.79
CA GLU A 23 -17.24 8.28 -37.03
C GLU A 23 -17.78 9.15 -38.18
N LYS A 24 -17.85 10.46 -37.96
CA LYS A 24 -18.30 11.42 -38.97
C LYS A 24 -17.23 11.59 -40.05
N LYS A 25 -17.53 11.17 -41.28
CA LYS A 25 -16.71 11.51 -42.47
C LYS A 25 -17.18 12.83 -43.10
N LYS A 26 -16.26 13.56 -43.76
CA LYS A 26 -16.54 14.84 -44.43
C LYS A 26 -17.60 14.75 -45.54
N ASP A 27 -17.78 13.57 -46.15
CA ASP A 27 -18.62 13.39 -47.35
C ASP A 27 -19.94 12.63 -47.12
N GLY A 28 -20.32 12.33 -45.87
CA GLY A 28 -21.61 11.74 -45.51
C GLY A 28 -21.72 10.21 -45.71
N TYR A 29 -21.91 9.51 -44.58
CA TYR A 29 -22.12 8.05 -44.40
C TYR A 29 -20.91 7.12 -44.70
N GLY A 30 -20.82 6.01 -43.95
CA GLY A 30 -19.80 4.98 -44.12
C GLY A 30 -18.55 5.15 -43.24
N GLY A 31 -18.69 5.75 -42.06
CA GLY A 31 -17.64 5.84 -41.06
C GLY A 31 -17.39 4.50 -40.35
N LYS A 32 -16.25 4.35 -39.69
CA LYS A 32 -16.01 3.16 -38.87
C LYS A 32 -16.91 3.22 -37.63
N LYS A 33 -17.49 2.06 -37.25
CA LYS A 33 -18.34 1.96 -36.06
C LYS A 33 -17.49 1.72 -34.81
N TYR A 34 -17.88 2.39 -33.73
CA TYR A 34 -17.27 2.28 -32.42
C TYR A 34 -18.33 2.15 -31.34
N VAL A 35 -17.92 1.74 -30.15
CA VAL A 35 -18.74 1.79 -28.95
C VAL A 35 -18.09 2.77 -27.98
N ILE A 36 -18.86 3.75 -27.52
CA ILE A 36 -18.44 4.68 -26.47
C ILE A 36 -19.10 4.26 -25.17
N LYS A 37 -18.28 3.99 -24.15
CA LYS A 37 -18.73 3.87 -22.77
C LYS A 37 -18.61 5.23 -22.09
N GLN A 38 -19.72 5.75 -21.59
CA GLN A 38 -19.76 7.01 -20.84
C GLN A 38 -19.99 6.70 -19.37
N VAL A 39 -19.04 7.06 -18.52
CA VAL A 39 -19.12 6.86 -17.07
C VAL A 39 -19.19 8.22 -16.40
N GLU A 40 -20.22 8.43 -15.60
CA GLU A 40 -20.37 9.65 -14.80
C GLU A 40 -19.35 9.68 -13.67
N CYS A 41 -18.61 10.78 -13.57
CA CYS A 41 -17.67 11.07 -12.48
C CYS A 41 -18.35 11.95 -11.42
N ILE A 42 -17.98 11.78 -10.16
CA ILE A 42 -18.50 12.55 -9.03
C ILE A 42 -18.04 14.01 -9.15
N ASP A 43 -16.76 14.21 -9.43
CA ASP A 43 -16.10 15.52 -9.50
C ASP A 43 -14.93 15.50 -10.51
N GLU A 44 -14.27 16.65 -10.63
CA GLU A 44 -13.13 16.85 -11.53
C GLU A 44 -11.91 16.03 -11.11
N GLN A 45 -11.70 15.85 -9.80
CA GLN A 45 -10.57 15.07 -9.28
C GLN A 45 -10.71 13.59 -9.69
N GLN A 46 -11.87 12.98 -9.44
CA GLN A 46 -12.15 11.61 -9.84
C GLN A 46 -12.08 11.46 -11.37
N ALA A 47 -12.55 12.44 -12.14
CA ALA A 47 -12.47 12.40 -13.60
C ALA A 47 -11.01 12.40 -14.08
N ASN A 48 -10.15 13.23 -13.50
CA ASN A 48 -8.73 13.31 -13.82
C ASN A 48 -7.98 12.03 -13.42
N ASP A 49 -8.24 11.50 -12.22
CA ASP A 49 -7.60 10.28 -11.73
C ASP A 49 -8.04 9.05 -12.54
N ALA A 50 -9.33 8.93 -12.83
CA ALA A 50 -9.85 7.87 -13.68
C ALA A 50 -9.32 7.97 -15.12
N PHE A 51 -9.15 9.19 -15.65
CA PHE A 51 -8.55 9.40 -16.97
C PHE A 51 -7.08 8.96 -16.98
N LYS A 52 -6.28 9.33 -15.97
CA LYS A 52 -4.89 8.89 -15.81
C LYS A 52 -4.78 7.36 -15.75
N GLU A 53 -5.63 6.71 -14.94
CA GLU A 53 -5.67 5.24 -14.87
C GLU A 53 -6.02 4.63 -16.24
N ALA A 54 -7.06 5.16 -16.89
CA ALA A 54 -7.55 4.66 -18.17
C ALA A 54 -6.54 4.79 -19.32
N MET A 55 -5.62 5.76 -19.27
CA MET A 55 -4.58 5.95 -20.30
C MET A 55 -3.71 4.71 -20.51
N THR A 56 -3.57 3.85 -19.50
CA THR A 56 -2.88 2.55 -19.63
C THR A 56 -3.56 1.62 -20.65
N LEU A 57 -4.88 1.70 -20.79
CA LEU A 57 -5.67 0.86 -21.70
C LEU A 57 -5.34 1.12 -23.17
N LEU A 58 -4.92 2.34 -23.53
CA LEU A 58 -4.48 2.70 -24.89
C LEU A 58 -3.17 2.01 -25.27
N LYS A 59 -2.37 1.58 -24.29
CA LYS A 59 -1.08 0.90 -24.51
C LYS A 59 -1.23 -0.61 -24.68
N LEU A 60 -2.41 -1.18 -24.41
CA LEU A 60 -2.64 -2.62 -24.47
C LEU A 60 -2.62 -3.12 -25.92
N GLN A 61 -1.59 -3.89 -26.25
CA GLN A 61 -1.43 -4.54 -27.55
C GLN A 61 -1.44 -6.07 -27.37
N HIS A 62 -2.60 -6.68 -27.62
CA HIS A 62 -2.78 -8.13 -27.56
C HIS A 62 -3.84 -8.57 -28.56
N GLN A 63 -3.62 -9.70 -29.25
CA GLN A 63 -4.52 -10.19 -30.30
C GLN A 63 -5.94 -10.49 -29.81
N ASN A 64 -6.08 -10.84 -28.52
CA ASN A 64 -7.36 -11.17 -27.88
C ASN A 64 -7.87 -10.06 -26.96
N ILE A 65 -7.36 -8.82 -27.10
CA ILE A 65 -7.91 -7.64 -26.41
C ILE A 65 -8.62 -6.74 -27.42
N ARG A 66 -9.82 -6.31 -27.06
CA ARG A 66 -10.58 -5.31 -27.80
C ARG A 66 -9.89 -3.95 -27.65
N SER A 67 -9.46 -3.39 -28.79
CA SER A 67 -8.67 -2.17 -28.81
C SER A 67 -9.44 -0.92 -28.33
N TYR A 68 -8.77 -0.13 -27.50
CA TYR A 68 -9.17 1.23 -27.13
C TYR A 68 -8.56 2.20 -28.13
N GLN A 69 -9.36 3.15 -28.60
CA GLN A 69 -9.00 4.04 -29.70
C GLN A 69 -8.69 5.45 -29.20
N GLU A 70 -9.56 5.97 -28.35
CA GLU A 70 -9.34 7.25 -27.67
C GLU A 70 -10.11 7.29 -26.34
N LEU A 71 -9.65 8.19 -25.47
CA LEU A 71 -10.25 8.51 -24.18
C LEU A 71 -10.42 10.02 -24.12
N PHE A 72 -11.53 10.49 -23.58
CA PHE A 72 -11.74 11.92 -23.35
C PHE A 72 -12.75 12.17 -22.24
N ILE A 73 -12.68 13.35 -21.63
CA ILE A 73 -13.66 13.81 -20.64
C ILE A 73 -14.66 14.73 -21.34
N THR A 74 -15.93 14.62 -20.99
CA THR A 74 -16.98 15.55 -21.42
C THR A 74 -17.78 16.07 -20.25
N TRP A 75 -18.32 17.27 -20.41
CA TRP A 75 -19.25 17.88 -19.46
C TRP A 75 -20.66 17.91 -20.06
N ASP A 76 -21.65 17.42 -19.31
CA ASP A 76 -23.07 17.57 -19.68
C ASP A 76 -23.69 18.74 -18.91
N ASN A 77 -23.90 19.86 -19.62
CA ASN A 77 -24.51 21.07 -19.07
C ASN A 77 -25.93 20.86 -18.50
N LYS A 78 -26.69 19.85 -18.95
CA LYS A 78 -28.09 19.67 -18.54
C LYS A 78 -28.22 19.12 -17.13
N ILE A 79 -27.30 18.24 -16.75
CA ILE A 79 -27.29 17.59 -15.43
C ILE A 79 -26.10 18.06 -14.58
N SER A 80 -25.22 18.90 -15.13
CA SER A 80 -24.02 19.43 -14.49
C SER A 80 -23.09 18.32 -13.97
N SER A 81 -22.84 17.31 -14.83
CA SER A 81 -21.98 16.17 -14.51
C SER A 81 -20.83 16.01 -15.51
N LEU A 82 -19.67 15.58 -14.99
CA LEU A 82 -18.52 15.15 -15.79
C LEU A 82 -18.65 13.68 -16.18
N PHE A 83 -18.17 13.34 -17.37
CA PHE A 83 -18.17 11.99 -17.90
C PHE A 83 -16.82 11.60 -18.48
N LEU A 84 -16.28 10.48 -18.04
CA LEU A 84 -15.20 9.80 -18.74
C LEU A 84 -15.77 8.97 -19.90
N CYS A 85 -15.29 9.23 -21.11
CA CYS A 85 -15.69 8.54 -22.32
C CYS A 85 -14.56 7.63 -22.82
N LEU A 86 -14.86 6.34 -22.99
CA LEU A 86 -13.94 5.34 -23.54
C LEU A 86 -14.43 4.89 -24.92
N VAL A 87 -13.64 5.15 -25.96
CA VAL A 87 -13.96 4.74 -27.34
C VAL A 87 -13.28 3.43 -27.67
N MET A 88 -14.08 2.42 -28.03
CA MET A 88 -13.62 1.06 -28.28
C MET A 88 -14.09 0.58 -29.65
N GLN A 89 -13.31 -0.28 -30.30
CA GLN A 89 -13.69 -0.93 -31.58
C GLN A 89 -15.05 -1.63 -31.49
N HIS A 90 -15.94 -1.57 -32.48
CA HIS A 90 -17.19 -2.36 -32.48
C HIS A 90 -16.96 -3.81 -32.96
N SER A 91 -17.77 -4.76 -32.46
CA SER A 91 -17.76 -6.19 -32.86
C SER A 91 -19.14 -6.59 -33.39
N ASP A 92 -19.23 -6.97 -34.66
CA ASP A 92 -20.51 -7.31 -35.31
C ASP A 92 -21.03 -8.72 -34.99
N LYS A 93 -20.16 -9.62 -34.50
CA LYS A 93 -20.47 -11.04 -34.20
C LYS A 93 -21.10 -11.28 -32.83
N GLY A 94 -21.38 -10.22 -32.07
CA GLY A 94 -21.95 -10.30 -30.73
C GLY A 94 -20.92 -10.72 -29.67
N ASP A 95 -21.44 -11.23 -28.56
CA ASP A 95 -20.66 -11.62 -27.38
C ASP A 95 -20.92 -13.07 -26.93
N LEU A 96 -20.14 -13.55 -25.97
CA LEU A 96 -20.24 -14.91 -25.45
C LEU A 96 -21.60 -15.19 -24.78
N SER A 97 -22.27 -14.17 -24.22
CA SER A 97 -23.62 -14.34 -23.68
C SER A 97 -24.61 -14.70 -24.77
N GLU A 98 -24.55 -14.02 -25.92
CA GLU A 98 -25.40 -14.33 -27.09
C GLU A 98 -25.14 -15.75 -27.63
N LEU A 99 -23.87 -16.17 -27.68
CA LEU A 99 -23.48 -17.52 -28.07
C LEU A 99 -24.08 -18.58 -27.12
N MET A 100 -23.94 -18.39 -25.81
CA MET A 100 -24.49 -19.32 -24.81
C MET A 100 -26.02 -19.36 -24.86
N GLU A 101 -26.68 -18.23 -25.09
CA GLU A 101 -28.14 -18.18 -25.16
C GLU A 101 -28.67 -18.87 -26.44
N ALA A 102 -27.93 -18.79 -27.56
CA ALA A 102 -28.24 -19.56 -28.77
C ALA A 102 -28.15 -21.07 -28.52
N LYS A 103 -27.13 -21.53 -27.79
CA LYS A 103 -26.95 -22.95 -27.41
C LYS A 103 -28.02 -23.40 -26.44
N ARG A 104 -28.35 -22.58 -25.44
CA ARG A 104 -29.40 -22.82 -24.44
C ARG A 104 -30.79 -22.97 -25.07
N ARG A 105 -31.16 -22.09 -26.01
CA ARG A 105 -32.43 -22.19 -26.77
C ARG A 105 -32.55 -23.51 -27.54
N LYS A 106 -31.44 -24.01 -28.09
CA LYS A 106 -31.39 -25.26 -28.85
C LYS A 106 -31.13 -26.49 -27.96
N ARG A 107 -30.89 -26.32 -26.66
CA ARG A 107 -30.42 -27.37 -25.73
C ARG A 107 -29.18 -28.10 -26.26
N GLN A 108 -28.30 -27.35 -26.90
CA GLN A 108 -27.07 -27.86 -27.51
C GLN A 108 -25.87 -27.57 -26.63
N LYS A 109 -24.91 -28.49 -26.63
CA LYS A 109 -23.62 -28.30 -25.98
C LYS A 109 -22.76 -27.36 -26.82
N ILE A 110 -21.87 -26.63 -26.15
CA ILE A 110 -20.76 -25.95 -26.83
C ILE A 110 -19.74 -27.02 -27.22
N GLU A 111 -19.22 -26.90 -28.43
CA GLU A 111 -18.22 -27.82 -28.96
C GLU A 111 -16.95 -27.77 -28.10
N PRO A 112 -16.29 -28.91 -27.82
CA PRO A 112 -15.17 -28.96 -26.86
C PRO A 112 -13.99 -28.10 -27.31
N GLN A 113 -13.75 -28.07 -28.62
CA GLN A 113 -12.71 -27.23 -29.24
C GLN A 113 -12.97 -25.73 -29.03
N VAL A 114 -14.25 -25.31 -29.00
CA VAL A 114 -14.62 -23.91 -28.73
C VAL A 114 -14.35 -23.58 -27.25
N VAL A 115 -14.65 -24.49 -26.33
CA VAL A 115 -14.33 -24.32 -24.90
C VAL A 115 -12.82 -24.25 -24.67
N LYS A 116 -12.02 -25.12 -25.32
CA LYS A 116 -10.55 -25.10 -25.22
C LYS A 116 -9.95 -23.83 -25.83
N LYS A 117 -10.41 -23.41 -27.01
CA LYS A 117 -9.99 -22.16 -27.65
C LYS A 117 -10.32 -20.94 -26.78
N PHE A 118 -11.53 -20.89 -26.23
CA PHE A 118 -11.95 -19.88 -25.28
C PHE A 118 -11.00 -19.83 -24.08
N LEU A 119 -10.82 -20.96 -23.40
CA LEU A 119 -9.98 -21.02 -22.20
C LEU A 119 -8.55 -20.58 -22.51
N GLY A 120 -7.97 -21.03 -23.63
CA GLY A 120 -6.63 -20.63 -24.06
C GLY A 120 -6.52 -19.12 -24.31
N GLN A 121 -7.40 -18.55 -25.13
CA GLN A 121 -7.36 -17.12 -25.48
C GLN A 121 -7.60 -16.20 -24.28
N VAL A 122 -8.53 -16.57 -23.39
CA VAL A 122 -8.80 -15.80 -22.17
C VAL A 122 -7.64 -15.92 -21.17
N MET A 123 -7.09 -17.12 -20.96
CA MET A 123 -5.94 -17.31 -20.07
C MET A 123 -4.69 -16.57 -20.55
N ASP A 124 -4.42 -16.59 -21.85
CA ASP A 124 -3.32 -15.85 -22.48
C ASP A 124 -3.47 -14.33 -22.25
N THR A 125 -4.69 -13.84 -22.44
CA THR A 125 -5.01 -12.42 -22.23
C THR A 125 -4.91 -12.01 -20.76
N LEU A 126 -5.43 -12.82 -19.83
CA LEU A 126 -5.32 -12.53 -18.39
C LEU A 126 -3.85 -12.54 -17.94
N ALA A 127 -3.05 -13.49 -18.41
CA ALA A 127 -1.61 -13.51 -18.14
C ALA A 127 -0.89 -12.27 -18.67
N PHE A 128 -1.26 -11.77 -19.86
CA PHE A 128 -0.72 -10.53 -20.40
C PHE A 128 -1.08 -9.30 -19.53
N LEU A 129 -2.32 -9.23 -19.03
CA LEU A 129 -2.79 -8.12 -18.18
C LEU A 129 -2.14 -8.16 -16.80
N HIS A 130 -2.17 -9.31 -16.13
CA HIS A 130 -1.67 -9.48 -14.76
C HIS A 130 -0.16 -9.20 -14.67
N ARG A 131 0.62 -9.50 -15.72
CA ARG A 131 2.05 -9.12 -15.83
C ARG A 131 2.31 -7.62 -15.76
N GLN A 132 1.32 -6.80 -16.13
CA GLN A 132 1.38 -5.34 -16.10
C GLN A 132 0.70 -4.75 -14.86
N ASN A 133 0.38 -5.59 -13.86
CA ASN A 133 -0.41 -5.21 -12.68
C ASN A 133 -1.80 -4.64 -13.04
N LEU A 134 -2.36 -5.09 -14.17
CA LEU A 134 -3.71 -4.72 -14.61
C LEU A 134 -4.64 -5.91 -14.43
N PHE A 135 -5.78 -5.70 -13.76
CA PHE A 135 -6.82 -6.71 -13.58
C PHE A 135 -8.04 -6.35 -14.42
N HIS A 136 -8.80 -7.35 -14.88
CA HIS A 136 -9.99 -7.07 -15.67
C HIS A 136 -11.11 -6.48 -14.81
N ARG A 137 -11.32 -7.00 -13.59
CA ARG A 137 -12.29 -6.53 -12.58
C ARG A 137 -13.78 -6.61 -12.96
N ASN A 138 -14.10 -6.99 -14.19
CA ASN A 138 -15.45 -7.01 -14.76
C ASN A 138 -15.57 -8.09 -15.84
N LEU A 139 -14.92 -9.23 -15.60
CA LEU A 139 -14.92 -10.36 -16.52
C LEU A 139 -16.29 -11.07 -16.44
N LYS A 140 -17.03 -11.03 -17.56
CA LYS A 140 -18.35 -11.65 -17.69
C LYS A 140 -18.66 -11.96 -19.15
N PRO A 141 -19.64 -12.83 -19.46
CA PRO A 141 -19.91 -13.24 -20.84
C PRO A 141 -20.24 -12.09 -21.81
N THR A 142 -20.91 -11.02 -21.37
CA THR A 142 -21.23 -9.87 -22.24
C THR A 142 -20.02 -8.99 -22.56
N ASN A 143 -18.88 -9.25 -21.92
CA ASN A 143 -17.64 -8.50 -22.09
C ASN A 143 -16.58 -9.29 -22.88
N ILE A 144 -16.94 -10.48 -23.35
CA ILE A 144 -16.10 -11.32 -24.20
C ILE A 144 -16.75 -11.37 -25.57
N PHE A 145 -16.17 -10.63 -26.51
CA PHE A 145 -16.70 -10.43 -27.85
C PHE A 145 -16.14 -11.46 -28.83
N LEU A 146 -16.86 -11.70 -29.92
CA LEU A 146 -16.36 -12.51 -31.02
C LEU A 146 -15.87 -11.60 -32.15
N ASP A 147 -14.72 -11.93 -32.73
CA ASP A 147 -14.27 -11.33 -33.99
C ASP A 147 -14.84 -12.07 -35.21
N GLU A 148 -14.43 -11.64 -36.41
CA GLU A 148 -14.90 -12.22 -37.68
C GLU A 148 -14.54 -13.71 -37.83
N GLU A 149 -13.41 -14.13 -37.26
CA GLU A 149 -12.86 -15.49 -37.24
C GLU A 149 -13.36 -16.34 -36.05
N ASN A 150 -14.26 -15.78 -35.23
CA ASN A 150 -14.74 -16.36 -33.98
C ASN A 150 -13.60 -16.64 -32.97
N ASN A 151 -12.62 -15.74 -32.90
CA ASN A 151 -11.73 -15.60 -31.74
C ASN A 151 -12.44 -14.78 -30.65
N PHE A 152 -12.08 -15.05 -29.40
CA PHE A 152 -12.60 -14.33 -28.24
C PHE A 152 -11.74 -13.10 -27.96
N LEU A 153 -12.39 -11.95 -27.84
CA LEU A 153 -11.79 -10.66 -27.53
C LEU A 153 -12.29 -10.18 -26.17
N LEU A 154 -11.40 -10.03 -25.19
CA LEU A 154 -11.72 -9.41 -23.90
C LEU A 154 -11.85 -7.89 -24.08
N GLY A 155 -12.86 -7.29 -23.48
CA GLY A 155 -13.01 -5.85 -23.45
C GLY A 155 -13.78 -5.37 -22.23
N ASP A 156 -13.99 -4.06 -22.13
CA ASP A 156 -14.71 -3.43 -21.01
C ASP A 156 -14.03 -3.67 -19.65
N PHE A 157 -12.73 -3.36 -19.59
CA PHE A 157 -11.93 -3.37 -18.36
C PHE A 157 -12.47 -2.39 -17.33
N GLY A 158 -12.46 -2.80 -16.05
CA GLY A 158 -12.86 -1.97 -14.92
C GLY A 158 -11.78 -1.00 -14.49
N ILE A 159 -12.10 0.29 -14.49
CA ILE A 159 -11.23 1.36 -13.95
C ILE A 159 -11.49 1.44 -12.44
N SER A 160 -10.45 1.25 -11.62
CA SER A 160 -10.53 1.21 -10.16
C SER A 160 -11.16 2.47 -9.60
N THR A 161 -10.67 3.63 -10.04
CA THR A 161 -11.12 4.94 -9.56
C THR A 161 -12.62 5.16 -9.76
N LEU A 162 -13.20 4.55 -10.80
CA LEU A 162 -14.64 4.62 -11.08
C LEU A 162 -15.46 3.57 -10.34
N MET A 163 -14.82 2.55 -9.77
CA MET A 163 -15.45 1.48 -8.99
C MET A 163 -15.43 1.75 -7.48
N CYS A 164 -14.67 2.75 -6.99
CA CYS A 164 -14.56 3.10 -5.58
C CYS A 164 -15.77 3.86 -4.99
N ASP A 165 -16.72 4.34 -5.80
CA ASP A 165 -17.98 4.91 -5.29
C ASP A 165 -18.93 3.79 -4.87
N GLU A 166 -18.74 3.32 -3.63
CA GLU A 166 -19.48 2.19 -3.08
C GLU A 166 -21.00 2.43 -3.12
N ALA A 167 -21.47 3.65 -2.87
CA ALA A 167 -22.88 3.98 -2.87
C ALA A 167 -23.47 3.88 -4.29
N LYS A 168 -22.84 4.51 -5.29
CA LYS A 168 -23.31 4.42 -6.68
C LYS A 168 -23.21 3.00 -7.23
N TRP A 169 -22.14 2.27 -6.88
CA TRP A 169 -21.98 0.87 -7.28
C TRP A 169 -23.06 -0.01 -6.66
N LYS A 170 -23.28 0.09 -5.33
CA LYS A 170 -24.31 -0.69 -4.62
C LYS A 170 -25.68 -0.43 -5.21
N ILE A 171 -26.08 0.83 -5.39
CA ILE A 171 -27.37 1.19 -5.98
C ILE A 171 -27.54 0.53 -7.36
N ARG A 172 -26.59 0.76 -8.28
CA ARG A 172 -26.74 0.24 -9.66
C ARG A 172 -26.68 -1.28 -9.73
N ALA A 173 -25.97 -1.91 -8.81
CA ALA A 173 -25.81 -3.36 -8.77
C ALA A 173 -26.90 -4.06 -7.92
N GLU A 174 -27.66 -3.31 -7.11
CA GLU A 174 -28.95 -3.73 -6.53
C GLU A 174 -30.08 -3.67 -7.57
N GLU A 175 -30.06 -2.66 -8.45
CA GLU A 175 -31.02 -2.52 -9.56
C GLU A 175 -30.91 -3.67 -10.58
N GLU A 176 -29.71 -4.25 -10.75
CA GLU A 176 -29.48 -5.42 -11.61
C GLU A 176 -28.63 -6.49 -10.87
N PRO A 177 -29.25 -7.31 -10.00
CA PRO A 177 -28.55 -8.33 -9.19
C PRO A 177 -27.76 -9.33 -10.04
N ASP A 178 -28.24 -9.58 -11.27
CA ASP A 178 -27.63 -10.51 -12.22
C ASP A 178 -26.24 -10.05 -12.68
N LEU A 179 -25.92 -8.75 -12.64
CA LEU A 179 -24.61 -8.20 -13.01
C LEU A 179 -23.49 -8.69 -12.08
N LYS A 180 -23.82 -9.00 -10.82
CA LYS A 180 -22.85 -9.48 -9.83
C LYS A 180 -22.58 -10.99 -9.92
N SER A 181 -23.23 -11.72 -10.82
CA SER A 181 -23.23 -13.19 -10.80
C SER A 181 -21.86 -13.83 -11.02
N TRP A 182 -20.98 -13.17 -11.78
CA TRP A 182 -19.60 -13.64 -12.03
C TRP A 182 -18.57 -12.99 -11.11
N MET A 183 -18.97 -12.06 -10.22
CA MET A 183 -18.05 -11.42 -9.29
C MET A 183 -17.69 -12.37 -8.15
N SER A 184 -16.41 -12.39 -7.79
CA SER A 184 -15.90 -13.11 -6.64
C SER A 184 -16.44 -12.54 -5.32
N PRO A 185 -16.41 -13.32 -4.21
CA PRO A 185 -16.81 -12.84 -2.90
C PRO A 185 -16.11 -11.53 -2.51
N GLU A 186 -14.78 -11.47 -2.64
CA GLU A 186 -13.98 -10.32 -2.26
C GLU A 186 -14.22 -9.08 -3.15
N ALA A 187 -14.59 -9.29 -4.42
CA ALA A 187 -14.94 -8.20 -5.33
C ALA A 187 -16.27 -7.51 -4.96
N LEU A 188 -17.13 -8.14 -4.16
CA LEU A 188 -18.32 -7.49 -3.61
C LEU A 188 -17.97 -6.43 -2.56
N GLU A 189 -16.82 -6.59 -1.92
CA GLU A 189 -16.22 -5.67 -0.93
C GLU A 189 -15.15 -4.77 -1.58
N PHE A 190 -15.21 -4.58 -2.91
CA PHE A 190 -14.29 -3.76 -3.71
C PHE A 190 -12.81 -4.14 -3.62
N SER A 191 -12.52 -5.37 -3.20
CA SER A 191 -11.17 -5.94 -3.25
C SER A 191 -11.01 -6.73 -4.55
N PHE A 192 -10.09 -6.28 -5.41
CA PHE A 192 -9.86 -6.88 -6.72
C PHE A 192 -8.40 -7.29 -6.87
N GLY A 193 -8.16 -8.49 -7.40
CA GLY A 193 -6.84 -8.93 -7.79
C GLY A 193 -6.88 -10.02 -8.85
N GLU A 194 -5.71 -10.62 -9.14
CA GLU A 194 -5.57 -11.74 -10.09
C GLU A 194 -6.59 -12.85 -9.81
N LYS A 195 -6.71 -13.27 -8.54
CA LYS A 195 -7.61 -14.36 -8.13
C LYS A 195 -9.08 -14.04 -8.38
N SER A 196 -9.48 -12.77 -8.36
CA SER A 196 -10.85 -12.33 -8.64
C SER A 196 -11.21 -12.59 -10.10
N ASP A 197 -10.29 -12.31 -11.04
CA ASP A 197 -10.47 -12.64 -12.45
C ASP A 197 -10.53 -14.17 -12.68
N ILE A 198 -9.74 -14.96 -11.94
CA ILE A 198 -9.79 -16.43 -12.00
C ILE A 198 -11.15 -16.97 -11.57
N TRP A 199 -11.74 -16.42 -10.51
CA TRP A 199 -13.10 -16.77 -10.09
C TRP A 199 -14.11 -16.49 -11.20
N SER A 200 -14.09 -15.28 -11.76
CA SER A 200 -15.01 -14.88 -12.84
C SER A 200 -14.87 -15.79 -14.06
N LEU A 201 -13.65 -16.16 -14.44
CA LEU A 201 -13.40 -17.14 -15.49
C LEU A 201 -14.00 -18.52 -15.16
N GLY A 202 -13.86 -18.97 -13.91
CA GLY A 202 -14.47 -20.21 -13.42
C GLY A 202 -16.00 -20.20 -13.53
N CYS A 203 -16.64 -19.08 -13.20
CA CYS A 203 -18.08 -18.90 -13.36
C CYS A 203 -18.50 -18.99 -14.84
N ILE A 204 -17.75 -18.35 -15.74
CA ILE A 204 -18.02 -18.39 -17.19
C ILE A 204 -17.86 -19.82 -17.72
N LEU A 205 -16.80 -20.52 -17.31
CA LEU A 205 -16.54 -21.90 -17.73
C LEU A 205 -17.64 -22.85 -17.25
N LEU A 206 -18.12 -22.67 -16.01
CA LEU A 206 -19.26 -23.41 -15.47
C LEU A 206 -20.54 -23.14 -16.27
N GLU A 207 -20.80 -21.89 -16.64
CA GLU A 207 -21.98 -21.57 -17.46
C GLU A 207 -21.89 -22.18 -18.86
N MET A 208 -20.73 -22.09 -19.51
CA MET A 208 -20.49 -22.71 -20.82
C MET A 208 -20.74 -24.23 -20.77
N ALA A 209 -20.29 -24.90 -19.71
CA ALA A 209 -20.49 -26.34 -19.52
C ALA A 209 -21.95 -26.72 -19.24
N THR A 210 -22.73 -25.84 -18.60
CA THR A 210 -24.11 -26.13 -18.19
C THR A 210 -25.20 -25.59 -19.13
N CYS A 211 -24.85 -24.71 -20.09
CA CYS A 211 -25.82 -24.02 -20.94
C CYS A 211 -26.74 -24.95 -21.76
N SER A 212 -26.32 -26.20 -22.02
CA SER A 212 -27.14 -27.20 -22.72
C SER A 212 -28.35 -27.70 -21.92
N PHE A 213 -28.32 -27.61 -20.58
CA PHE A 213 -29.35 -28.18 -19.70
C PHE A 213 -29.83 -27.26 -18.58
N LEU A 214 -29.17 -26.13 -18.29
CA LEU A 214 -29.66 -25.10 -17.38
C LEU A 214 -30.22 -23.91 -18.17
N LYS A 215 -31.35 -23.35 -17.73
CA LYS A 215 -31.82 -22.05 -18.23
C LYS A 215 -30.97 -20.91 -17.64
N LYS A 216 -31.09 -19.70 -18.21
CA LYS A 216 -30.28 -18.55 -17.79
C LYS A 216 -30.49 -18.21 -16.32
N ALA A 217 -31.75 -18.14 -15.87
CA ALA A 217 -32.08 -17.87 -14.46
C ALA A 217 -31.51 -18.93 -13.51
N ASP A 218 -31.56 -20.22 -13.90
CA ASP A 218 -31.02 -21.31 -13.07
C ASP A 218 -29.48 -21.27 -12.99
N ALA A 219 -28.82 -20.92 -14.10
CA ALA A 219 -27.36 -20.75 -14.12
C ALA A 219 -26.93 -19.57 -13.27
N VAL A 220 -27.60 -18.42 -13.39
CA VAL A 220 -27.34 -17.24 -12.54
C VAL A 220 -27.51 -17.59 -11.06
N LYS A 221 -28.62 -18.26 -10.70
CA LYS A 221 -28.85 -18.72 -9.33
C LYS A 221 -27.76 -19.66 -8.84
N LEU A 222 -27.32 -20.60 -9.68
CA LEU A 222 -26.21 -21.50 -9.35
C LEU A 222 -24.92 -20.74 -9.04
N LEU A 223 -24.57 -19.72 -9.83
CA LEU A 223 -23.37 -18.90 -9.57
C LEU A 223 -23.48 -18.18 -8.21
N GLN A 224 -24.65 -17.63 -7.90
CA GLN A 224 -24.91 -16.98 -6.61
C GLN A 224 -24.82 -17.96 -5.43
N ASP A 225 -25.33 -19.19 -5.61
CA ASP A 225 -25.28 -20.25 -4.61
C ASP A 225 -23.85 -20.75 -4.38
N VAL A 226 -23.05 -20.95 -5.45
CA VAL A 226 -21.64 -21.36 -5.38
C VAL A 226 -20.78 -20.32 -4.67
N ARG A 227 -21.06 -19.03 -4.88
CA ARG A 227 -20.37 -17.94 -4.18
C ARG A 227 -20.57 -17.99 -2.66
N ARG A 228 -21.67 -18.56 -2.19
CA ARG A 228 -21.96 -18.72 -0.76
C ARG A 228 -21.47 -20.06 -0.22
N ASP A 229 -21.54 -21.10 -1.04
CA ASP A 229 -21.19 -22.47 -0.66
C ASP A 229 -20.62 -23.23 -1.87
N PRO A 230 -19.29 -23.48 -1.93
CA PRO A 230 -18.66 -24.24 -3.01
C PRO A 230 -19.23 -25.65 -3.22
N ARG A 231 -19.84 -26.26 -2.19
CA ARG A 231 -20.44 -27.61 -2.30
C ARG A 231 -21.61 -27.65 -3.28
N LYS A 232 -22.19 -26.48 -3.60
CA LYS A 232 -23.24 -26.35 -4.64
C LYS A 232 -22.74 -26.73 -6.04
N LEU A 233 -21.43 -26.89 -6.25
CA LEU A 233 -20.85 -27.43 -7.48
C LEU A 233 -21.08 -28.94 -7.67
N GLU A 234 -21.30 -29.73 -6.62
CA GLU A 234 -21.38 -31.20 -6.74
C GLU A 234 -22.53 -31.65 -7.67
N THR A 235 -23.70 -31.00 -7.55
CA THR A 235 -24.88 -31.30 -8.35
C THR A 235 -24.70 -31.01 -9.85
N PRO A 236 -24.31 -29.80 -10.27
CA PRO A 236 -24.10 -29.51 -11.69
C PRO A 236 -22.95 -30.36 -12.27
N LEU A 237 -21.86 -30.59 -11.54
CA LEU A 237 -20.75 -31.44 -12.00
C LEU A 237 -21.20 -32.88 -12.25
N THR A 238 -21.98 -33.46 -11.34
CA THR A 238 -22.55 -34.82 -11.52
C THR A 238 -23.48 -34.86 -12.74
N LYS A 239 -24.32 -33.84 -12.90
CA LYS A 239 -25.22 -33.73 -14.05
C LYS A 239 -24.47 -33.57 -15.39
N MET A 240 -23.34 -32.86 -15.43
CA MET A 240 -22.49 -32.77 -16.62
C MET A 240 -22.01 -34.15 -17.09
N LYS A 241 -21.63 -35.03 -16.16
CA LYS A 241 -21.24 -36.41 -16.47
C LYS A 241 -22.42 -37.20 -17.02
N HIS A 242 -23.58 -37.14 -16.37
CA HIS A 242 -24.79 -37.85 -16.81
C HIS A 242 -25.30 -37.44 -18.19
N VAL A 243 -25.21 -36.14 -18.53
CA VAL A 243 -25.60 -35.63 -19.85
C VAL A 243 -24.47 -35.68 -20.86
N HIS A 244 -23.34 -36.31 -20.54
CA HIS A 244 -22.15 -36.48 -21.38
C HIS A 244 -21.63 -35.15 -21.97
N VAL A 245 -21.48 -34.12 -21.13
CA VAL A 245 -20.72 -32.92 -21.51
C VAL A 245 -19.28 -33.35 -21.78
N ALA A 246 -18.68 -32.84 -22.85
CA ALA A 246 -17.30 -33.16 -23.15
C ALA A 246 -16.35 -32.58 -22.09
N ASP A 247 -15.25 -33.28 -21.83
CA ASP A 247 -14.25 -32.90 -20.84
C ASP A 247 -14.83 -32.74 -19.41
N ALA A 248 -16.00 -33.35 -19.12
CA ALA A 248 -16.69 -33.20 -17.84
C ALA A 248 -15.85 -33.64 -16.64
N ASP A 249 -15.04 -34.69 -16.77
CA ASP A 249 -14.15 -35.14 -15.70
C ASP A 249 -13.05 -34.11 -15.41
N THR A 250 -12.50 -33.49 -16.45
CA THR A 250 -11.50 -32.44 -16.34
C THR A 250 -12.07 -31.13 -15.79
N LEU A 251 -13.29 -30.77 -16.20
CA LEU A 251 -14.00 -29.63 -15.64
C LEU A 251 -14.39 -29.87 -14.17
N ALA A 252 -14.69 -31.12 -13.79
CA ALA A 252 -14.97 -31.50 -12.41
C ALA A 252 -13.74 -31.42 -11.49
N THR A 253 -12.52 -31.45 -12.02
CA THR A 253 -11.30 -31.16 -11.23
C THR A 253 -10.97 -29.68 -11.24
N LEU A 254 -11.11 -29.00 -12.39
CA LEU A 254 -10.68 -27.62 -12.56
C LEU A 254 -11.59 -26.60 -11.87
N LEU A 255 -12.91 -26.75 -12.00
CA LEU A 255 -13.89 -25.78 -11.48
C LEU A 255 -13.82 -25.65 -9.94
N PRO A 256 -13.70 -26.72 -9.14
CA PRO A 256 -13.50 -26.60 -7.69
C PRO A 256 -12.21 -25.87 -7.29
N MET A 257 -11.15 -25.89 -8.10
CA MET A 257 -9.91 -25.15 -7.83
C MET A 257 -10.06 -23.65 -8.11
N MET A 258 -10.86 -23.28 -9.13
CA MET A 258 -11.11 -21.89 -9.53
C MET A 258 -12.19 -21.20 -8.67
N LEU A 259 -13.15 -21.97 -8.16
CA LEU A 259 -14.33 -21.46 -7.45
C LEU A 259 -14.26 -21.67 -5.93
N GLN A 260 -13.09 -21.40 -5.35
CA GLN A 260 -12.89 -21.30 -3.89
C GLN A 260 -13.29 -19.91 -3.40
N VAL A 261 -14.08 -19.86 -2.32
CA VAL A 261 -14.57 -18.61 -1.72
C VAL A 261 -13.39 -17.78 -1.22
N GLU A 262 -12.54 -18.39 -0.40
CA GLU A 262 -11.33 -17.75 0.09
C GLU A 262 -10.31 -17.55 -1.05
N PRO A 263 -9.86 -16.30 -1.33
CA PRO A 263 -8.93 -16.02 -2.42
C PRO A 263 -7.58 -16.74 -2.32
N ASP A 264 -7.11 -16.99 -1.10
CA ASP A 264 -5.82 -17.64 -0.84
C ASP A 264 -5.84 -19.13 -1.19
N GLU A 265 -6.97 -19.80 -0.92
CA GLU A 265 -7.21 -21.20 -1.29
C GLU A 265 -7.49 -21.39 -2.79
N ARG A 266 -7.89 -20.31 -3.48
CA ARG A 266 -8.17 -20.31 -4.91
C ARG A 266 -6.89 -20.53 -5.71
N ILE A 267 -6.95 -21.33 -6.77
CA ILE A 267 -5.80 -21.53 -7.66
C ILE A 267 -5.30 -20.20 -8.25
N SER A 268 -3.98 -19.99 -8.25
CA SER A 268 -3.38 -18.82 -8.92
C SER A 268 -3.32 -19.02 -10.43
N LEU A 269 -3.23 -17.92 -11.18
CA LEU A 269 -3.01 -17.95 -12.62
C LEU A 269 -1.77 -18.78 -12.96
N ARG A 270 -0.67 -18.62 -12.20
CA ARG A 270 0.57 -19.38 -12.38
C ARG A 270 0.38 -20.90 -12.23
N LYS A 271 -0.41 -21.34 -11.25
CA LYS A 271 -0.73 -22.77 -11.08
C LYS A 271 -1.67 -23.24 -12.19
N LEU A 272 -2.68 -22.44 -12.52
CA LEU A 272 -3.68 -22.75 -13.54
C LEU A 272 -3.07 -22.87 -14.94
N LEU A 273 -2.09 -22.04 -15.29
CA LEU A 273 -1.34 -22.15 -16.54
C LEU A 273 -0.61 -23.49 -16.69
N LYS A 274 -0.33 -24.21 -15.59
CA LYS A 274 0.33 -25.53 -15.63
C LYS A 274 -0.65 -26.69 -15.79
N GLU A 275 -1.96 -26.46 -15.66
CA GLU A 275 -2.96 -27.52 -15.77
C GLU A 275 -3.00 -28.07 -17.20
N PRO A 276 -2.99 -29.42 -17.40
CA PRO A 276 -2.93 -30.02 -18.73
C PRO A 276 -4.01 -29.51 -19.69
N TYR A 277 -5.23 -29.33 -19.19
CA TYR A 277 -6.37 -28.84 -19.97
C TYR A 277 -6.19 -27.40 -20.44
N VAL A 278 -5.60 -26.56 -19.59
CA VAL A 278 -5.27 -25.16 -19.93
C VAL A 278 -4.15 -25.14 -20.97
N GLN A 279 -3.13 -25.99 -20.81
CA GLN A 279 -2.04 -26.12 -21.78
C GLN A 279 -2.53 -26.57 -23.16
N GLU A 280 -3.49 -27.49 -23.24
CA GLU A 280 -4.16 -27.83 -24.50
C GLU A 280 -4.90 -26.63 -25.11
N GLY A 281 -5.62 -25.86 -24.28
CA GLY A 281 -6.27 -24.62 -24.72
C GLY A 281 -5.30 -23.58 -25.26
N LEU A 282 -4.17 -23.35 -24.58
CA LEU A 282 -3.12 -22.43 -25.01
C LEU A 282 -2.50 -22.85 -26.35
N LYS A 283 -2.29 -24.15 -26.56
CA LYS A 283 -1.85 -24.69 -27.86
C LYS A 283 -2.89 -24.45 -28.95
N ALA A 284 -4.17 -24.70 -28.65
CA ALA A 284 -5.27 -24.45 -29.59
C ALA A 284 -5.42 -22.96 -29.94
N ALA A 285 -5.04 -22.06 -29.02
CA ALA A 285 -5.01 -20.62 -29.22
C ALA A 285 -3.74 -20.11 -29.92
N GLY A 286 -2.73 -20.97 -30.17
CA GLY A 286 -1.45 -20.55 -30.74
C GLY A 286 -0.59 -19.69 -29.80
N SER A 287 -0.86 -19.71 -28.49
CA SER A 287 -0.16 -18.88 -27.50
C SER A 287 1.27 -19.37 -27.27
N SER A 288 2.22 -18.44 -27.11
CA SER A 288 3.59 -18.74 -26.70
C SER A 288 3.67 -19.30 -25.28
N LEU A 289 2.65 -19.08 -24.44
CA LEU A 289 2.51 -19.70 -23.12
C LEU A 289 2.30 -21.23 -23.19
N SER A 290 1.97 -21.78 -24.37
CA SER A 290 1.98 -23.23 -24.57
C SER A 290 3.39 -23.85 -24.49
N SER A 291 4.42 -23.02 -24.65
CA SER A 291 5.83 -23.38 -24.51
C SER A 291 6.37 -23.11 -23.12
N TYR A 292 5.50 -22.90 -22.12
CA TYR A 292 5.80 -22.73 -20.70
C TYR A 292 6.62 -23.92 -20.17
N ARG A 293 7.92 -23.90 -20.47
CA ARG A 293 8.94 -24.79 -19.95
C ARG A 293 9.47 -24.14 -18.70
N GLN A 294 9.23 -24.81 -17.58
CA GLN A 294 9.99 -24.59 -16.35
C GLN A 294 11.48 -24.67 -16.69
N SER A 295 12.24 -23.65 -16.25
CA SER A 295 13.68 -23.48 -16.41
C SER A 295 14.18 -23.26 -17.83
N LEU A 296 14.74 -22.08 -18.07
CA LEU A 296 15.82 -21.93 -19.04
C LEU A 296 16.97 -22.85 -18.61
N PRO A 297 17.67 -23.53 -19.54
CA PRO A 297 18.93 -24.18 -19.21
C PRO A 297 19.85 -23.20 -18.48
N PRO A 298 20.52 -23.61 -17.38
CA PRO A 298 21.40 -22.74 -16.62
C PRO A 298 22.40 -21.98 -17.49
N ALA A 299 22.93 -22.64 -18.53
CA ALA A 299 23.85 -22.03 -19.49
C ALA A 299 23.28 -20.82 -20.26
N ILE A 300 21.96 -20.77 -20.51
CA ILE A 300 21.32 -19.62 -21.17
C ILE A 300 21.10 -18.48 -20.17
N ILE A 301 20.67 -18.81 -18.94
CA ILE A 301 20.58 -17.81 -17.87
C ILE A 301 21.95 -17.17 -17.65
N ASP A 302 22.99 -17.99 -17.47
CA ASP A 302 24.35 -17.53 -17.26
C ASP A 302 24.89 -16.73 -18.47
N ALA A 303 24.45 -17.05 -19.68
CA ALA A 303 24.79 -16.28 -20.87
C ALA A 303 24.14 -14.89 -20.92
N LEU A 304 22.87 -14.79 -20.54
CA LEU A 304 22.14 -13.51 -20.48
C LEU A 304 22.65 -12.63 -19.34
N LEU A 305 23.04 -13.24 -18.22
CA LEU A 305 23.64 -12.55 -17.07
C LEU A 305 25.07 -12.04 -17.33
N ARG A 306 25.75 -12.46 -18.41
CA ARG A 306 27.04 -11.86 -18.81
C ARG A 306 26.91 -10.45 -19.41
N GLY A 307 25.69 -9.99 -19.68
CA GLY A 307 25.41 -8.64 -20.16
C GLY A 307 25.50 -7.57 -19.08
N GLY A 308 25.16 -6.33 -19.45
CA GLY A 308 25.04 -5.24 -18.48
C GLY A 308 23.72 -5.28 -17.70
N PRO A 309 23.51 -4.35 -16.75
CA PRO A 309 22.29 -4.30 -15.94
C PRO A 309 20.99 -4.33 -16.74
N ALA A 310 20.95 -3.65 -17.90
CA ALA A 310 19.79 -3.65 -18.79
C ALA A 310 19.39 -5.06 -19.28
N ASN A 311 20.36 -5.93 -19.60
CA ASN A 311 20.08 -7.31 -19.99
C ASN A 311 19.52 -8.13 -18.83
N VAL A 312 19.96 -7.84 -17.61
CA VAL A 312 19.47 -8.51 -16.40
C VAL A 312 18.01 -8.09 -16.12
N LEU A 313 17.68 -6.80 -16.26
CA LEU A 313 16.31 -6.31 -16.12
C LEU A 313 15.39 -6.90 -17.20
N GLU A 314 15.85 -6.99 -18.45
CA GLU A 314 15.11 -7.64 -19.54
C GLU A 314 14.86 -9.12 -19.24
N LEU A 315 15.86 -9.86 -18.74
CA LEU A 315 15.70 -11.23 -18.27
C LEU A 315 14.66 -11.31 -17.14
N MET A 316 14.72 -10.39 -16.17
CA MET A 316 13.74 -10.37 -15.08
C MET A 316 12.32 -10.15 -15.59
N GLN A 317 12.12 -9.29 -16.59
CA GLN A 317 10.83 -9.04 -17.23
C GLN A 317 10.33 -10.25 -18.01
N LEU A 318 11.19 -10.87 -18.82
CA LEU A 318 10.83 -12.01 -19.67
C LEU A 318 10.56 -13.29 -18.87
N PHE A 319 11.30 -13.48 -17.77
CA PHE A 319 11.28 -14.70 -16.95
C PHE A 319 10.82 -14.43 -15.51
N TRP A 320 9.86 -13.52 -15.34
CA TRP A 320 9.32 -13.09 -14.03
C TRP A 320 8.83 -14.25 -13.16
N ASP A 321 8.37 -15.34 -13.77
CA ASP A 321 7.80 -16.52 -13.12
C ASP A 321 8.83 -17.64 -12.84
N SER A 322 10.08 -17.47 -13.28
CA SER A 322 11.16 -18.44 -13.05
C SER A 322 11.94 -18.06 -11.79
N GLN A 323 11.75 -18.83 -10.72
CA GLN A 323 12.46 -18.63 -9.45
C GLN A 323 13.98 -18.61 -9.65
N GLU A 324 14.52 -19.55 -10.45
CA GLU A 324 15.97 -19.62 -10.71
C GLU A 324 16.47 -18.38 -11.44
N ALA A 325 15.73 -17.92 -12.46
CA ALA A 325 16.11 -16.74 -13.24
C ALA A 325 16.08 -15.48 -12.37
N GLN A 326 14.99 -15.28 -11.61
CA GLN A 326 14.86 -14.14 -10.69
C GLN A 326 15.93 -14.18 -9.60
N GLY A 327 16.14 -15.32 -8.93
CA GLY A 327 17.13 -15.45 -7.87
C GLY A 327 18.56 -15.19 -8.37
N LYS A 328 18.94 -15.72 -9.53
CA LYS A 328 20.25 -15.45 -10.13
C LYS A 328 20.39 -13.99 -10.59
N ALA A 329 19.34 -13.41 -11.17
CA ALA A 329 19.33 -12.02 -11.60
C ALA A 329 19.53 -11.07 -10.42
N ILE A 330 18.78 -11.26 -9.32
CA ILE A 330 18.92 -10.46 -8.10
C ILE A 330 20.33 -10.58 -7.52
N LYS A 331 20.86 -11.80 -7.37
CA LYS A 331 22.24 -12.02 -6.90
C LYS A 331 23.27 -11.31 -7.79
N HIS A 332 23.08 -11.34 -9.10
CA HIS A 332 23.96 -10.66 -10.03
C HIS A 332 23.84 -9.13 -9.94
N LEU A 333 22.62 -8.61 -9.78
CA LEU A 333 22.39 -7.18 -9.57
C LEU A 333 23.03 -6.69 -8.28
N ILE A 334 22.99 -7.47 -7.19
CA ILE A 334 23.72 -7.12 -5.95
C ILE A 334 25.21 -6.92 -6.26
N ALA A 335 25.84 -7.88 -6.94
CA ALA A 335 27.26 -7.79 -7.30
C ALA A 335 27.58 -6.61 -8.24
N LEU A 336 26.67 -6.23 -9.14
CA LEU A 336 26.85 -5.08 -10.03
C LEU A 336 26.63 -3.73 -9.33
N THR A 337 25.79 -3.69 -8.29
CA THR A 337 25.35 -2.45 -7.64
C THR A 337 26.07 -2.14 -6.33
N GLU A 338 26.87 -3.07 -5.78
CA GLU A 338 27.58 -2.95 -4.50
C GLU A 338 28.38 -1.64 -4.31
N ASN A 339 28.82 -0.97 -5.39
CA ASN A 339 29.61 0.26 -5.33
C ASN A 339 29.06 1.41 -6.20
N GLN A 340 27.82 1.31 -6.68
CA GLN A 340 27.22 2.35 -7.52
C GLN A 340 26.18 3.15 -6.72
N LYS A 341 26.45 4.45 -6.53
CA LYS A 341 25.53 5.35 -5.82
C LYS A 341 24.35 5.80 -6.69
N ASP A 342 24.63 6.09 -7.96
CA ASP A 342 23.62 6.55 -8.92
C ASP A 342 23.30 5.45 -9.93
N LEU A 343 22.12 4.86 -9.78
CA LEU A 343 21.59 3.83 -10.68
C LEU A 343 20.57 4.49 -11.62
N PRO A 344 20.88 4.67 -12.92
CA PRO A 344 19.97 5.35 -13.85
C PRO A 344 18.65 4.59 -14.10
N TYR A 345 18.56 3.34 -13.63
CA TYR A 345 17.41 2.45 -13.73
C TYR A 345 16.85 2.06 -12.34
N ALA A 346 17.14 2.85 -11.29
CA ALA A 346 16.79 2.51 -9.91
C ALA A 346 15.30 2.19 -9.72
N ILE A 347 14.39 3.01 -10.26
CA ILE A 347 12.95 2.77 -10.10
C ILE A 347 12.47 1.52 -10.86
N GLU A 348 12.95 1.31 -12.09
CA GLU A 348 12.64 0.10 -12.85
C GLU A 348 13.12 -1.15 -12.10
N LEU A 349 14.33 -1.09 -11.51
CA LEU A 349 14.86 -2.16 -10.68
C LEU A 349 13.99 -2.41 -9.45
N ILE A 350 13.62 -1.36 -8.71
CA ILE A 350 12.73 -1.49 -7.53
C ILE A 350 11.43 -2.19 -7.92
N ASN A 351 10.78 -1.75 -9.00
CA ASN A 351 9.52 -2.33 -9.48
C ASN A 351 9.66 -3.80 -9.90
N LEU A 352 10.77 -4.18 -10.54
CA LEU A 352 11.01 -5.57 -10.93
C LEU A 352 11.34 -6.46 -9.74
N VAL A 353 12.11 -5.96 -8.78
CA VAL A 353 12.48 -6.70 -7.57
C VAL A 353 11.28 -6.89 -6.64
N THR A 354 10.45 -5.85 -6.41
CA THR A 354 9.22 -6.00 -5.62
C THR A 354 8.23 -6.94 -6.31
N ARG A 355 8.12 -6.90 -7.65
CA ARG A 355 7.34 -7.87 -8.42
C ARG A 355 7.89 -9.30 -8.26
N ALA A 356 9.21 -9.48 -8.26
CA ALA A 356 9.82 -10.78 -8.01
C ALA A 356 9.51 -11.29 -6.59
N MET A 357 9.53 -10.40 -5.60
CA MET A 357 9.14 -10.73 -4.22
C MET A 357 7.68 -11.21 -4.14
N VAL A 358 6.75 -10.54 -4.83
CA VAL A 358 5.33 -10.95 -4.88
C VAL A 358 5.15 -12.30 -5.58
N ASN A 359 5.85 -12.52 -6.69
CA ASN A 359 5.68 -13.73 -7.51
C ASN A 359 6.31 -14.99 -6.90
N HIS A 360 7.27 -14.81 -6.00
CA HIS A 360 8.02 -15.88 -5.32
C HIS A 360 7.99 -15.67 -3.80
N GLU A 361 6.81 -15.34 -3.28
CA GLU A 361 6.57 -15.01 -1.87
C GLU A 361 6.92 -16.15 -0.90
N ASP A 362 6.98 -17.38 -1.38
CA ASP A 362 7.31 -18.60 -0.62
C ASP A 362 8.82 -18.91 -0.58
N VAL A 363 9.64 -18.14 -1.31
CA VAL A 363 11.08 -18.40 -1.47
C VAL A 363 11.91 -17.47 -0.58
N LEU A 364 12.22 -17.92 0.64
CA LEU A 364 12.92 -17.10 1.64
C LEU A 364 14.26 -16.52 1.16
N GLU A 365 15.11 -17.30 0.48
CA GLU A 365 16.39 -16.79 -0.04
C GLU A 365 16.19 -15.63 -1.02
N LEU A 366 15.18 -15.72 -1.88
CA LEU A 366 14.85 -14.65 -2.83
C LEU A 366 14.37 -13.41 -2.09
N GLN A 367 13.53 -13.56 -1.06
CA GLN A 367 13.07 -12.43 -0.25
C GLN A 367 14.23 -11.72 0.46
N LEU A 368 15.20 -12.46 0.99
CA LEU A 368 16.41 -11.91 1.62
C LEU A 368 17.26 -11.14 0.61
N ASP A 369 17.61 -11.77 -0.52
CA ASP A 369 18.45 -11.14 -1.54
C ASP A 369 17.76 -9.91 -2.16
N ALA A 370 16.45 -10.02 -2.43
CA ALA A 370 15.64 -8.89 -2.91
C ALA A 370 15.65 -7.72 -1.91
N SER A 371 15.43 -8.01 -0.62
CA SER A 371 15.41 -6.97 0.43
C SER A 371 16.78 -6.30 0.61
N ARG A 372 17.89 -7.04 0.47
CA ARG A 372 19.25 -6.47 0.48
C ARG A 372 19.48 -5.53 -0.70
N LEU A 373 19.12 -5.98 -1.91
CA LEU A 373 19.24 -5.17 -3.13
C LEU A 373 18.39 -3.89 -3.05
N LEU A 374 17.15 -4.02 -2.57
CA LEU A 374 16.25 -2.88 -2.36
C LEU A 374 16.82 -1.90 -1.34
N CYS A 375 17.43 -2.37 -0.24
CA CYS A 375 18.04 -1.46 0.74
C CYS A 375 19.09 -0.56 0.10
N ASN A 376 19.98 -1.14 -0.70
CA ASN A 376 21.03 -0.40 -1.39
C ASN A 376 20.44 0.57 -2.42
N THR A 377 19.45 0.11 -3.19
CA THR A 377 18.86 0.90 -4.28
C THR A 377 18.03 2.07 -3.73
N VAL A 378 17.18 1.84 -2.73
CA VAL A 378 16.35 2.89 -2.12
C VAL A 378 17.20 3.94 -1.43
N SER A 379 18.26 3.54 -0.73
CA SER A 379 19.20 4.49 -0.12
C SER A 379 19.81 5.44 -1.17
N GLY A 380 20.25 4.90 -2.32
CA GLY A 380 20.79 5.72 -3.42
C GLY A 380 19.75 6.68 -4.02
N VAL A 381 18.49 6.23 -4.18
CA VAL A 381 17.39 7.09 -4.70
C VAL A 381 17.12 8.27 -3.76
N LEU A 382 17.11 8.04 -2.45
CA LEU A 382 16.86 9.09 -1.46
C LEU A 382 18.01 10.11 -1.39
N GLU A 383 19.26 9.67 -1.60
CA GLU A 383 20.42 10.58 -1.70
C GLU A 383 20.38 11.43 -3.00
N GLY A 384 19.89 10.86 -4.12
CA GLY A 384 19.94 11.47 -5.45
C GLY A 384 18.82 12.46 -5.81
N GLN A 385 17.84 12.71 -4.93
CA GLN A 385 16.65 13.57 -5.11
C GLN A 385 15.72 13.26 -6.32
N LEU A 386 16.14 12.46 -7.29
CA LEU A 386 15.36 12.08 -8.47
C LEU A 386 14.59 10.77 -8.21
N GLY A 387 13.24 10.84 -8.20
CA GLY A 387 12.37 9.66 -8.23
C GLY A 387 11.83 9.16 -6.88
N ALA A 388 12.08 9.87 -5.77
CA ALA A 388 11.52 9.50 -4.46
C ALA A 388 9.97 9.48 -4.45
N GLU A 389 9.33 10.33 -5.26
CA GLU A 389 7.87 10.37 -5.45
C GLU A 389 7.29 9.07 -6.03
N GLU A 390 8.10 8.24 -6.69
CA GLU A 390 7.66 6.97 -7.29
C GLU A 390 7.64 5.79 -6.28
N LEU A 391 8.19 5.99 -5.08
CA LEU A 391 8.15 5.01 -3.98
C LEU A 391 6.78 5.02 -3.28
N GLY A 392 5.76 4.53 -4.00
CA GLY A 392 4.37 4.53 -3.54
C GLY A 392 3.85 3.16 -3.07
N GLU A 393 2.52 2.99 -3.20
CA GLU A 393 1.77 1.82 -2.75
C GLU A 393 2.27 0.50 -3.35
N ASP A 394 2.69 0.52 -4.62
CA ASP A 394 3.22 -0.65 -5.34
C ASP A 394 4.55 -1.16 -4.78
N THR A 395 5.31 -0.31 -4.07
CA THR A 395 6.56 -0.71 -3.41
C THR A 395 6.30 -1.11 -1.96
N ILE A 396 5.50 -0.32 -1.23
CA ILE A 396 5.28 -0.52 0.21
C ILE A 396 4.45 -1.77 0.49
N THR A 397 3.40 -2.04 -0.28
CA THR A 397 2.46 -3.14 -0.03
C THR A 397 3.15 -4.52 -0.10
N PRO A 398 3.99 -4.82 -1.12
CA PRO A 398 4.78 -6.04 -1.15
C PRO A 398 5.67 -6.23 0.08
N LEU A 399 6.36 -5.18 0.54
CA LEU A 399 7.27 -5.27 1.70
C LEU A 399 6.52 -5.65 2.98
N ILE A 400 5.36 -5.03 3.22
CA ILE A 400 4.50 -5.35 4.37
C ILE A 400 3.96 -6.78 4.26
N LYS A 401 3.58 -7.22 3.05
CA LYS A 401 3.13 -8.60 2.82
C LYS A 401 4.24 -9.61 3.15
N THR A 402 5.46 -9.37 2.68
CA THR A 402 6.63 -10.22 2.98
C THR A 402 6.92 -10.25 4.49
N MET A 403 6.83 -9.10 5.17
CA MET A 403 7.02 -8.99 6.62
C MET A 403 6.04 -9.90 7.38
N ARG A 404 4.77 -9.90 6.97
CA ARG A 404 3.70 -10.75 7.54
C ARG A 404 3.85 -12.23 7.19
N ALA A 405 4.41 -12.54 6.03
CA ALA A 405 4.67 -13.92 5.61
C ALA A 405 5.81 -14.59 6.41
N TYR A 406 6.78 -13.80 6.88
CA TYR A 406 7.96 -14.30 7.60
C TYR A 406 8.15 -13.69 9.00
N PRO A 407 7.18 -13.80 9.92
CA PRO A 407 7.18 -13.10 11.21
C PRO A 407 8.23 -13.61 12.22
N GLN A 408 8.95 -14.69 11.89
CA GLN A 408 9.97 -15.28 12.75
C GLN A 408 11.41 -15.07 12.21
N ASN A 409 11.56 -14.55 11.00
CA ASN A 409 12.88 -14.38 10.39
C ASN A 409 13.46 -13.01 10.72
N GLN A 410 14.29 -12.94 11.77
CA GLN A 410 14.87 -11.67 12.24
C GLN A 410 15.68 -10.94 11.16
N GLU A 411 16.48 -11.66 10.37
CA GLU A 411 17.32 -11.04 9.33
C GLU A 411 16.47 -10.32 8.27
N LEU A 412 15.42 -10.99 7.79
CA LEU A 412 14.49 -10.42 6.81
C LEU A 412 13.71 -9.26 7.42
N LEU A 413 13.23 -9.39 8.66
CA LEU A 413 12.53 -8.31 9.36
C LEU A 413 13.43 -7.08 9.54
N ASN A 414 14.72 -7.25 9.86
CA ASN A 414 15.67 -6.14 9.95
C ASN A 414 15.75 -5.36 8.62
N LEU A 415 15.90 -6.07 7.50
CA LEU A 415 15.99 -5.45 6.17
C LEU A 415 14.70 -4.73 5.79
N LEU A 416 13.55 -5.35 6.06
CA LEU A 416 12.24 -4.78 5.76
C LEU A 416 11.92 -3.55 6.63
N CYS A 417 12.18 -3.61 7.94
CA CYS A 417 11.97 -2.46 8.83
C CYS A 417 12.86 -1.27 8.41
N ARG A 418 14.10 -1.53 8.02
CA ARG A 418 15.01 -0.51 7.49
C ARG A 418 14.48 0.11 6.19
N LEU A 419 13.96 -0.71 5.28
CA LEU A 419 13.33 -0.24 4.05
C LEU A 419 12.12 0.66 4.32
N LEU A 420 11.20 0.21 5.18
CA LEU A 420 9.99 0.98 5.51
C LEU A 420 10.36 2.31 6.18
N MET A 421 11.37 2.32 7.06
CA MET A 421 11.91 3.53 7.68
C MET A 421 12.50 4.50 6.65
N MET A 422 13.29 4.03 5.69
CA MET A 422 13.81 4.89 4.62
C MET A 422 12.69 5.51 3.79
N ILE A 423 11.68 4.69 3.42
CA ILE A 423 10.55 5.13 2.59
C ILE A 423 9.64 6.11 3.36
N SER A 424 9.54 6.01 4.69
CA SER A 424 8.66 6.88 5.49
C SER A 424 9.09 8.34 5.53
N THR A 425 10.30 8.66 5.10
CA THR A 425 10.74 10.04 4.88
C THR A 425 9.95 10.76 3.77
N ASN A 426 9.28 10.01 2.88
CA ASN A 426 8.38 10.56 1.88
C ASN A 426 6.96 10.73 2.45
N GLU A 427 6.42 11.95 2.40
CA GLU A 427 5.08 12.29 2.89
C GLU A 427 3.97 11.44 2.24
N ALA A 428 4.11 11.09 0.95
CA ALA A 428 3.13 10.25 0.23
C ALA A 428 3.05 8.81 0.77
N ALA A 429 4.12 8.32 1.41
CA ALA A 429 4.16 6.98 1.98
C ALA A 429 3.31 6.84 3.25
N GLY A 430 3.10 7.94 4.00
CA GLY A 430 2.39 7.94 5.27
C GLY A 430 0.95 7.40 5.17
N GLU A 431 0.23 7.81 4.12
CA GLU A 431 -1.15 7.34 3.88
C GLU A 431 -1.21 5.85 3.54
N VAL A 432 -0.21 5.34 2.80
CA VAL A 432 -0.11 3.92 2.48
C VAL A 432 0.16 3.09 3.74
N PHE A 433 1.10 3.52 4.58
CA PHE A 433 1.39 2.86 5.86
C PHE A 433 0.17 2.80 6.77
N ARG A 434 -0.63 3.88 6.80
CA ARG A 434 -1.86 3.95 7.57
C ARG A 434 -2.91 2.97 7.06
N LYS A 435 -3.19 2.97 5.74
CA LYS A 435 -4.12 2.02 5.11
C LYS A 435 -3.70 0.57 5.35
N ALA A 436 -2.41 0.29 5.31
CA ALA A 436 -1.87 -1.04 5.53
C ALA A 436 -1.88 -1.47 7.01
N GLY A 437 -2.01 -0.54 7.97
CA GLY A 437 -2.00 -0.84 9.40
C GLY A 437 -0.63 -1.26 9.94
N VAL A 438 0.46 -0.76 9.34
CA VAL A 438 1.84 -1.22 9.63
C VAL A 438 2.29 -0.99 11.08
N LEU A 439 1.71 -0.01 11.78
CA LEU A 439 2.09 0.30 13.17
C LEU A 439 1.92 -0.92 14.09
N ALA A 440 0.81 -1.63 13.98
CA ALA A 440 0.55 -2.80 14.81
C ALA A 440 1.57 -3.92 14.55
N ASP A 441 2.00 -4.07 13.29
CA ASP A 441 3.02 -5.05 12.92
C ASP A 441 4.38 -4.68 13.57
N ILE A 442 4.83 -3.43 13.44
CA ILE A 442 6.14 -3.01 13.97
C ILE A 442 6.21 -3.03 15.50
N LEU A 443 5.14 -2.62 16.19
CA LEU A 443 5.08 -2.70 17.65
C LEU A 443 5.18 -4.15 18.13
N LYS A 444 4.46 -5.06 17.46
CA LYS A 444 4.54 -6.50 17.73
C LYS A 444 5.95 -7.04 17.52
N TYR A 445 6.65 -6.64 16.47
CA TYR A 445 8.03 -7.12 16.23
C TYR A 445 9.03 -6.56 17.23
N MET A 446 8.86 -5.31 17.67
CA MET A 446 9.67 -4.73 18.74
C MET A 446 9.49 -5.49 20.06
N ASP A 447 8.24 -5.88 20.40
CA ASP A 447 7.94 -6.66 21.59
C ASP A 447 8.42 -8.12 21.48
N GLN A 448 8.37 -8.70 20.28
CA GLN A 448 8.86 -10.05 20.00
C GLN A 448 10.40 -10.14 20.01
N PHE A 449 11.10 -9.09 19.57
CA PHE A 449 12.55 -9.06 19.45
C PHE A 449 13.19 -7.86 20.18
N PRO A 450 12.98 -7.70 21.49
CA PRO A 450 13.36 -6.50 22.22
C PRO A 450 14.88 -6.30 22.35
N GLN A 451 15.68 -7.33 22.07
CA GLN A 451 17.15 -7.29 22.11
C GLN A 451 17.77 -7.05 20.72
N ASN A 452 16.96 -7.05 19.65
CA ASN A 452 17.47 -6.84 18.31
C ASN A 452 17.58 -5.33 18.03
N ARG A 453 18.82 -4.84 18.17
CA ARG A 453 19.20 -3.44 17.94
C ARG A 453 18.61 -2.83 16.66
N GLU A 454 18.76 -3.52 15.53
CA GLU A 454 18.39 -2.99 14.21
C GLU A 454 16.87 -2.85 14.04
N ILE A 455 16.09 -3.79 14.58
CA ILE A 455 14.62 -3.69 14.62
C ILE A 455 14.22 -2.52 15.49
N CYS A 456 14.74 -2.46 16.72
CA CYS A 456 14.42 -1.39 17.66
C CYS A 456 14.73 0.00 17.10
N LEU A 457 15.91 0.17 16.47
CA LEU A 457 16.32 1.41 15.83
C LEU A 457 15.40 1.79 14.65
N SER A 458 15.22 0.88 13.70
CA SER A 458 14.44 1.15 12.48
C SER A 458 12.97 1.42 12.80
N CYS A 459 12.38 0.62 13.69
CA CYS A 459 10.98 0.77 14.07
C CYS A 459 10.74 2.02 14.92
N SER A 460 11.66 2.42 15.81
CA SER A 460 11.52 3.68 16.58
C SER A 460 11.52 4.90 15.65
N ASN A 461 12.41 4.93 14.66
CA ASN A 461 12.41 6.00 13.65
C ASN A 461 11.14 5.97 12.78
N LEU A 462 10.64 4.79 12.45
CA LEU A 462 9.38 4.65 11.72
C LEU A 462 8.19 5.15 12.56
N VAL A 463 8.14 4.85 13.86
CA VAL A 463 7.13 5.43 14.78
C VAL A 463 7.23 6.96 14.79
N TRP A 464 8.44 7.51 14.93
CA TRP A 464 8.65 8.96 14.88
C TRP A 464 8.09 9.58 13.59
N SER A 465 8.42 8.98 12.44
CA SER A 465 7.99 9.45 11.13
C SER A 465 6.47 9.34 10.91
N LEU A 466 5.84 8.27 11.38
CA LEU A 466 4.39 8.06 11.25
C LEU A 466 3.58 9.03 12.12
N PHE A 467 4.07 9.40 13.30
CA PHE A 467 3.37 10.33 14.19
C PHE A 467 3.75 11.81 13.97
N GLY A 468 4.86 12.08 13.27
CA GLY A 468 5.29 13.44 12.92
C GLY A 468 4.38 14.13 11.90
N ASN A 469 3.68 13.35 11.05
CA ASN A 469 2.74 13.88 10.07
C ASN A 469 1.34 14.01 10.68
N ALA A 470 0.92 15.25 10.97
CA ALA A 470 -0.30 15.62 11.69
C ALA A 470 -1.63 15.08 11.12
N ASN A 471 -1.62 14.55 9.88
CA ASN A 471 -2.80 13.99 9.22
C ASN A 471 -3.06 12.50 9.55
N LEU A 472 -2.24 11.84 10.37
CA LEU A 472 -2.27 10.39 10.57
C LEU A 472 -2.88 9.92 11.92
N VAL A 473 -3.47 10.82 12.72
CA VAL A 473 -3.84 10.62 14.15
C VAL A 473 -5.14 9.80 14.37
N GLY A 474 -5.55 8.95 13.43
CA GLY A 474 -6.82 8.20 13.51
C GLY A 474 -6.72 6.74 13.95
N LYS A 475 -7.34 6.38 15.09
CA LYS A 475 -7.64 5.00 15.59
C LYS A 475 -6.47 4.00 15.58
N LEU A 476 -5.30 4.42 16.02
CA LEU A 476 -4.17 3.53 16.27
C LEU A 476 -4.15 3.09 17.75
N PRO A 477 -3.54 1.95 18.11
CA PRO A 477 -3.27 1.60 19.51
C PRO A 477 -2.19 2.54 20.06
N GLN A 478 -2.61 3.76 20.43
CA GLN A 478 -1.73 4.87 20.79
C GLN A 478 -0.98 4.64 22.11
N GLU A 479 -1.67 4.10 23.12
CA GLU A 479 -1.08 3.75 24.43
C GLU A 479 -0.08 2.58 24.33
N GLU A 480 -0.30 1.62 23.42
CA GLU A 480 0.61 0.48 23.25
C GLU A 480 1.96 0.93 22.67
N ALA A 481 1.96 1.99 21.85
CA ALA A 481 3.18 2.50 21.23
C ALA A 481 4.14 3.10 22.28
N SER A 482 3.65 3.94 23.19
CA SER A 482 4.49 4.56 24.21
C SER A 482 5.09 3.54 25.17
N GLU A 483 4.32 2.52 25.57
CA GLU A 483 4.82 1.43 26.41
C GLU A 483 5.94 0.64 25.72
N VAL A 484 5.77 0.28 24.45
CA VAL A 484 6.77 -0.48 23.67
C VAL A 484 8.05 0.35 23.50
N ILE A 485 7.94 1.63 23.13
CA ILE A 485 9.12 2.51 22.98
C ILE A 485 9.83 2.70 24.33
N THR A 486 9.09 2.85 25.42
CA THR A 486 9.66 2.96 26.76
C THR A 486 10.45 1.70 27.15
N ARG A 487 9.93 0.50 26.82
CA ARG A 487 10.65 -0.77 27.01
C ARG A 487 11.92 -0.83 26.18
N VAL A 488 11.88 -0.41 24.92
CA VAL A 488 13.06 -0.36 24.04
C VAL A 488 14.11 0.58 24.59
N LEU A 489 13.73 1.80 24.99
CA LEU A 489 14.65 2.77 25.57
C LEU A 489 15.30 2.22 26.85
N THR A 490 14.51 1.58 27.72
CA THR A 490 15.01 0.95 28.95
C THR A 490 16.01 -0.19 28.65
N GLY A 491 15.71 -1.03 27.65
CA GLY A 491 16.55 -2.16 27.28
C GLY A 491 17.88 -1.78 26.60
N HIS A 492 17.92 -0.63 25.93
CA HIS A 492 19.05 -0.19 25.09
C HIS A 492 19.73 1.10 25.58
N LEU A 493 19.65 1.41 26.88
CA LEU A 493 20.20 2.65 27.46
C LEU A 493 21.70 2.92 27.15
N GLN A 494 22.47 1.91 26.75
CA GLN A 494 23.90 2.05 26.41
C GLN A 494 24.15 2.30 24.91
N ASP A 495 23.15 2.11 24.04
CA ASP A 495 23.27 2.30 22.60
C ASP A 495 22.74 3.67 22.19
N GLY A 496 23.64 4.62 21.97
CA GLY A 496 23.26 6.00 21.71
C GLY A 496 22.40 6.23 20.46
N GLU A 497 22.48 5.37 19.43
CA GLU A 497 21.62 5.50 18.24
C GLU A 497 20.21 5.00 18.53
N VAL A 498 20.08 3.86 19.22
CA VAL A 498 18.76 3.35 19.62
C VAL A 498 18.10 4.33 20.60
N VAL A 499 18.84 4.85 21.58
CA VAL A 499 18.36 5.86 22.52
C VAL A 499 17.88 7.11 21.78
N GLU A 500 18.67 7.66 20.86
CA GLU A 500 18.28 8.83 20.08
C GLU A 500 16.98 8.61 19.29
N SER A 501 16.85 7.45 18.62
CA SER A 501 15.63 7.10 17.88
C SER A 501 14.40 6.91 18.80
N ALA A 502 14.57 6.26 19.95
CA ALA A 502 13.50 6.04 20.91
C ALA A 502 13.06 7.34 21.60
N CYS A 503 13.99 8.24 21.93
CA CYS A 503 13.68 9.57 22.44
C CYS A 503 12.93 10.42 21.41
N SER A 504 13.30 10.32 20.12
CA SER A 504 12.57 10.97 19.03
C SER A 504 11.13 10.49 18.94
N ALA A 505 10.92 9.17 19.02
CA ALA A 505 9.60 8.57 19.04
C ALA A 505 8.77 8.99 20.27
N LEU A 506 9.37 8.98 21.48
CA LEU A 506 8.69 9.42 22.70
C LEU A 506 8.30 10.90 22.67
N TRP A 507 9.15 11.76 22.11
CA TRP A 507 8.80 13.16 21.94
C TRP A 507 7.54 13.32 21.08
N VAL A 508 7.49 12.71 19.90
CA VAL A 508 6.32 12.86 19.03
C VAL A 508 5.07 12.20 19.62
N LEU A 509 5.20 11.06 20.31
CA LEU A 509 4.09 10.43 21.02
C LEU A 509 3.57 11.34 22.15
N SER A 510 4.47 12.03 22.87
CA SER A 510 4.10 13.02 23.90
C SER A 510 3.40 14.23 23.29
N LEU A 511 3.88 14.73 22.14
CA LEU A 511 3.27 15.83 21.42
C LEU A 511 1.84 15.50 20.95
N GLN A 512 1.62 14.25 20.53
CA GLN A 512 0.32 13.76 20.08
C GLN A 512 -0.60 13.30 21.23
N GLY A 513 -0.16 13.43 22.49
CA GLY A 513 -0.94 13.04 23.67
C GLY A 513 -1.20 11.53 23.78
N CYS A 514 -0.29 10.70 23.28
CA CYS A 514 -0.42 9.23 23.27
C CYS A 514 -0.03 8.58 24.60
N LEU A 515 0.58 9.32 25.53
CA LEU A 515 1.02 8.81 26.83
C LEU A 515 -0.11 8.93 27.85
N GLY A 516 -0.35 7.85 28.61
CA GLY A 516 -1.27 7.84 29.74
C GLY A 516 -0.66 8.41 31.02
N ASP A 517 -1.51 8.77 31.99
CA ASP A 517 -1.09 9.39 33.26
C ASP A 517 0.00 8.61 34.03
N LYS A 518 -0.01 7.28 33.92
CA LYS A 518 0.96 6.39 34.59
C LYS A 518 2.34 6.42 33.95
N GLU A 519 2.45 6.91 32.72
CA GLU A 519 3.69 6.90 31.94
C GLU A 519 4.50 8.20 32.12
N PHE A 520 3.86 9.30 32.54
CA PHE A 520 4.53 10.60 32.65
C PHE A 520 5.76 10.57 33.56
N GLU A 521 5.65 9.97 34.75
CA GLU A 521 6.77 9.84 35.67
C GLU A 521 7.91 8.94 35.15
N PRO A 522 7.69 7.67 34.78
CA PRO A 522 8.77 6.80 34.31
C PRO A 522 9.42 7.30 33.02
N VAL A 523 8.65 7.86 32.07
CA VAL A 523 9.20 8.42 30.83
C VAL A 523 10.05 9.66 31.13
N THR A 524 9.60 10.56 32.02
CA THR A 524 10.39 11.74 32.43
C THR A 524 11.75 11.34 32.99
N LEU A 525 11.79 10.38 33.92
CA LEU A 525 13.03 9.89 34.52
C LEU A 525 13.94 9.23 33.48
N LEU A 526 13.38 8.47 32.56
CA LEU A 526 14.13 7.77 31.52
C LEU A 526 14.74 8.74 30.50
N LEU A 527 14.01 9.80 30.13
CA LEU A 527 14.51 10.90 29.29
C LEU A 527 15.69 11.64 29.96
N LEU A 528 15.57 11.97 31.24
CA LEU A 528 16.68 12.57 32.01
C LEU A 528 17.90 11.64 32.08
N LYS A 529 17.67 10.33 32.26
CA LYS A 529 18.75 9.34 32.25
C LYS A 529 19.46 9.26 30.90
N SER A 530 18.68 9.38 29.82
CA SER A 530 19.21 9.38 28.44
C SER A 530 20.12 10.58 28.20
N LEU A 531 19.75 11.76 28.71
CA LEU A 531 20.61 12.95 28.69
C LEU A 531 21.92 12.74 29.48
N GLN A 532 21.85 12.15 30.66
CA GLN A 532 23.05 11.90 31.47
C GLN A 532 24.07 11.00 30.75
N LEU A 533 23.58 10.00 30.01
CA LEU A 533 24.43 9.00 29.36
C LEU A 533 24.95 9.43 27.98
N HIS A 534 24.17 10.21 27.21
CA HIS A 534 24.45 10.50 25.79
C HIS A 534 24.34 11.99 25.44
N HIS A 535 24.75 12.89 26.36
CA HIS A 535 24.66 14.34 26.17
C HIS A 535 25.49 14.86 24.98
N GLU A 536 26.46 14.11 24.49
CA GLU A 536 27.27 14.47 23.31
C GLU A 536 26.49 14.41 21.98
N ARG A 537 25.30 13.79 21.97
CA ARG A 537 24.44 13.66 20.78
C ARG A 537 23.44 14.81 20.69
N THR A 538 23.70 15.75 19.79
CA THR A 538 22.91 16.99 19.65
C THR A 538 21.43 16.72 19.34
N LEU A 539 21.11 15.77 18.44
CA LEU A 539 19.73 15.47 18.07
C LEU A 539 18.96 14.83 19.23
N LEU A 540 19.57 13.87 19.93
CA LEU A 540 19.04 13.31 21.17
C LEU A 540 18.72 14.41 22.18
N VAL A 541 19.66 15.31 22.45
CA VAL A 541 19.48 16.38 23.43
C VAL A 541 18.27 17.27 23.08
N LYS A 542 18.16 17.70 21.82
CA LYS A 542 17.00 18.50 21.34
C LYS A 542 15.68 17.75 21.55
N ASN A 543 15.61 16.50 21.09
CA ASN A 543 14.39 15.71 21.14
C ASN A 543 13.98 15.37 22.58
N VAL A 544 14.95 15.12 23.46
CA VAL A 544 14.65 14.91 24.88
C VAL A 544 14.10 16.17 25.54
N PHE A 545 14.70 17.35 25.32
CA PHE A 545 14.17 18.58 25.90
C PHE A 545 12.77 18.93 25.39
N LEU A 546 12.52 18.72 24.10
CA LEU A 546 11.19 18.88 23.52
C LEU A 546 10.18 17.88 24.10
N GLY A 547 10.58 16.61 24.28
CA GLY A 547 9.79 15.58 24.95
C GLY A 547 9.46 15.94 26.40
N LEU A 548 10.46 16.37 27.18
CA LEU A 548 10.26 16.84 28.55
C LEU A 548 9.33 18.06 28.60
N GLY A 549 9.46 19.02 27.68
CA GLY A 549 8.56 20.17 27.60
C GLY A 549 7.11 19.76 27.34
N CYS A 550 6.87 18.79 26.45
CA CYS A 550 5.54 18.21 26.22
C CYS A 550 4.98 17.53 27.47
N LEU A 551 5.79 16.73 28.17
CA LEU A 551 5.38 16.03 29.40
C LEU A 551 5.05 17.00 30.53
N VAL A 552 5.92 17.99 30.75
CA VAL A 552 5.74 19.04 31.76
C VAL A 552 4.46 19.81 31.51
N ARG A 553 4.16 20.19 30.26
CA ARG A 553 2.90 20.88 29.92
C ARG A 553 1.65 20.07 30.27
N LEU A 554 1.74 18.74 30.21
CA LEU A 554 0.62 17.83 30.45
C LEU A 554 0.53 17.38 31.91
N SER A 555 1.61 17.45 32.68
CA SER A 555 1.70 16.85 34.01
C SER A 555 2.61 17.60 34.97
N GLU A 556 2.04 18.08 36.08
CA GLU A 556 2.79 18.63 37.21
C GLU A 556 3.77 17.60 37.82
N LEU A 557 3.39 16.32 37.83
CA LEU A 557 4.26 15.25 38.31
C LEU A 557 5.53 15.11 37.46
N ALA A 558 5.43 15.25 36.14
CA ALA A 558 6.60 15.28 35.26
C ALA A 558 7.51 16.48 35.61
N ALA A 559 6.91 17.65 35.84
CA ALA A 559 7.63 18.85 36.22
C ALA A 559 8.38 18.69 37.57
N LEU A 560 7.76 18.04 38.56
CA LEU A 560 8.39 17.68 39.83
C LEU A 560 9.57 16.72 39.62
N ARG A 561 9.42 15.73 38.74
CA ARG A 561 10.48 14.74 38.44
C ARG A 561 11.65 15.28 37.63
N VAL A 562 11.46 16.34 36.84
CA VAL A 562 12.57 17.10 36.23
C VAL A 562 13.46 17.73 37.30
N ILE A 563 12.92 18.06 38.47
CA ILE A 563 13.66 18.64 39.58
C ILE A 563 14.21 17.55 40.51
N LEU A 564 13.38 16.58 40.88
CA LEU A 564 13.66 15.57 41.88
C LEU A 564 13.78 14.19 41.23
N THR A 565 15.02 13.73 41.03
CA THR A 565 15.30 12.35 40.58
C THR A 565 15.57 11.43 41.77
N ASP A 566 15.27 10.13 41.61
CA ASP A 566 15.39 9.13 42.68
C ASP A 566 16.85 8.85 43.11
N ASP A 567 17.84 9.18 42.26
CA ASP A 567 19.26 8.84 42.42
C ASP A 567 20.10 9.90 43.18
N LEU A 568 19.47 10.84 43.92
CA LEU A 568 20.11 12.02 44.54
C LEU A 568 20.79 12.98 43.55
N SER A 569 20.76 12.70 42.24
CA SER A 569 21.22 13.64 41.21
C SER A 569 20.17 14.72 40.97
N ASP A 570 20.57 15.98 41.09
CA ASP A 570 19.70 17.10 40.79
C ASP A 570 19.47 17.20 39.26
N GLY A 571 18.22 17.04 38.81
CA GLY A 571 17.88 17.18 37.38
C GLY A 571 18.15 18.58 36.84
N ILE A 572 18.07 19.62 37.68
CA ILE A 572 18.49 20.98 37.33
C ILE A 572 20.00 21.06 37.11
N SER A 573 20.79 20.31 37.89
CA SER A 573 22.25 20.24 37.68
C SER A 573 22.59 19.58 36.34
N VAL A 574 21.81 18.58 35.90
CA VAL A 574 21.93 17.98 34.56
C VAL A 574 21.63 19.03 33.49
N ILE A 575 20.53 19.77 33.61
CA ILE A 575 20.15 20.84 32.67
C ILE A 575 21.25 21.90 32.56
N LYS A 576 21.80 22.35 33.69
CA LYS A 576 22.91 23.31 33.72
C LYS A 576 24.17 22.78 33.05
N SER A 577 24.53 21.53 33.32
CA SER A 577 25.69 20.89 32.69
C SER A 577 25.54 20.82 31.17
N ILE A 578 24.33 20.51 30.68
CA ILE A 578 24.04 20.43 29.25
C ILE A 578 24.03 21.82 28.63
N TYR A 579 23.43 22.81 29.29
CA TYR A 579 23.54 24.20 28.84
C TYR A 579 24.99 24.63 28.71
N GLU A 580 25.85 24.39 29.70
CA GLU A 580 27.26 24.77 29.61
C GLU A 580 28.00 24.11 28.44
N PHE A 581 27.63 22.87 28.09
CA PHE A 581 28.16 22.15 26.95
C PHE A 581 27.67 22.73 25.61
N TYR A 582 26.40 23.14 25.52
CA TYR A 582 25.73 23.62 24.30
C TYR A 582 25.46 25.14 24.28
N LYS A 583 26.10 25.92 25.14
CA LYS A 583 25.81 27.36 25.32
C LYS A 583 26.03 28.22 24.08
N ASP A 584 26.69 27.69 23.05
CA ASP A 584 26.92 28.36 21.77
C ASP A 584 26.02 27.79 20.64
N ASP A 585 25.20 26.77 20.91
CA ASP A 585 24.20 26.20 19.99
C ASP A 585 22.80 26.79 20.29
N PRO A 586 22.30 27.74 19.49
CA PRO A 586 21.02 28.41 19.74
C PRO A 586 19.83 27.44 19.70
N GLU A 587 19.86 26.40 18.85
CA GLU A 587 18.74 25.47 18.70
C GLU A 587 18.60 24.58 19.94
N VAL A 588 19.72 24.17 20.55
CA VAL A 588 19.67 23.43 21.83
C VAL A 588 19.23 24.34 22.97
N VAL A 589 19.77 25.56 23.05
CA VAL A 589 19.40 26.50 24.13
C VAL A 589 17.92 26.86 24.06
N GLU A 590 17.33 26.93 22.86
CA GLU A 590 15.90 27.16 22.69
C GLU A 590 15.04 26.07 23.32
N THR A 591 15.38 24.80 23.11
CA THR A 591 14.62 23.68 23.70
C THR A 591 14.74 23.66 25.24
N ILE A 592 15.90 24.04 25.78
CA ILE A 592 16.09 24.23 27.23
C ILE A 592 15.20 25.37 27.75
N CYS A 593 15.18 26.51 27.07
CA CYS A 593 14.37 27.67 27.46
C CYS A 593 12.87 27.33 27.43
N LEU A 594 12.43 26.58 26.41
CA LEU A 594 11.05 26.09 26.32
C LEU A 594 10.68 25.23 27.53
N LEU A 595 11.51 24.23 27.87
CA LEU A 595 11.27 23.39 29.06
C LEU A 595 11.15 24.25 30.33
N LEU A 596 12.08 25.16 30.56
CA LEU A 596 12.07 26.03 31.74
C LEU A 596 10.83 26.94 31.77
N ALA A 597 10.39 27.43 30.62
CA ALA A 597 9.18 28.25 30.50
C ALA A 597 7.89 27.46 30.79
N GLU A 598 7.84 26.17 30.48
CA GLU A 598 6.72 25.30 30.86
C GLU A 598 6.75 24.98 32.37
N MET A 599 7.93 24.75 32.94
CA MET A 599 8.07 24.42 34.37
C MET A 599 7.62 25.55 35.31
N VAL A 600 7.90 26.81 34.96
CA VAL A 600 7.50 27.96 35.80
C VAL A 600 5.99 28.19 35.87
N GLN A 601 5.19 27.50 35.05
CA GLN A 601 3.73 27.60 35.12
C GLN A 601 3.16 26.94 36.38
N TYR A 602 3.94 26.08 37.04
CA TYR A 602 3.56 25.40 38.28
C TYR A 602 4.09 26.16 39.50
N GLU A 603 3.20 26.80 40.27
CA GLU A 603 3.56 27.60 41.44
C GLU A 603 4.37 26.80 42.48
N GLU A 604 4.04 25.52 42.70
CA GLU A 604 4.74 24.67 43.68
C GLU A 604 6.22 24.38 43.31
N ILE A 605 6.57 24.55 42.04
CA ILE A 605 7.90 24.25 41.50
C ILE A 605 8.83 25.47 41.54
N VAL A 606 8.26 26.68 41.47
CA VAL A 606 9.01 27.94 41.42
C VAL A 606 10.02 28.10 42.58
N PRO A 607 9.70 27.77 43.86
CA PRO A 607 10.65 27.86 44.96
C PRO A 607 11.90 26.97 44.78
N GLU A 608 11.72 25.76 44.26
CA GLU A 608 12.82 24.82 43.99
C GLU A 608 13.68 25.29 42.82
N MET A 609 13.08 25.86 41.77
CA MET A 609 13.83 26.45 40.66
C MET A 609 14.73 27.62 41.12
N LYS A 610 14.23 28.44 42.06
CA LYS A 610 14.99 29.54 42.66
C LYS A 610 16.12 29.07 43.55
N SER A 611 15.86 28.10 44.43
CA SER A 611 16.86 27.58 45.37
C SER A 611 18.08 27.01 44.64
N ARG A 612 17.89 26.53 43.40
CA ARG A 612 18.93 26.00 42.52
C ARG A 612 19.43 27.02 41.47
N SER A 613 19.25 28.33 41.68
CA SER A 613 19.82 29.40 40.84
C SER A 613 19.47 29.35 39.35
N LEU A 614 18.27 28.87 38.97
CA LEU A 614 17.82 28.95 37.58
C LEU A 614 17.50 30.38 37.12
N TYR A 615 17.21 31.29 38.05
CA TYR A 615 17.03 32.72 37.75
C TYR A 615 18.28 33.32 37.10
N ASP A 616 19.46 33.06 37.65
CA ASP A 616 20.73 33.58 37.12
C ASP A 616 21.05 32.95 35.75
N LEU A 617 20.77 31.65 35.59
CA LEU A 617 20.93 30.94 34.32
C LEU A 617 20.05 31.54 33.21
N LEU A 618 18.77 31.78 33.49
CA LEU A 618 17.85 32.42 32.55
C LEU A 618 18.31 33.84 32.18
N ARG A 619 18.83 34.60 33.15
CA ARG A 619 19.38 35.93 32.89
C ARG A 619 20.61 35.88 31.98
N GLU A 620 21.48 34.90 32.18
CA GLU A 620 22.63 34.66 31.30
C GLU A 620 22.18 34.31 29.87
N MET A 621 21.26 33.36 29.72
CA MET A 621 20.68 32.96 28.42
C MET A 621 20.08 34.18 27.70
N LYS A 622 19.33 35.03 28.42
CA LYS A 622 18.74 36.27 27.87
C LYS A 622 19.80 37.25 27.36
N ALA A 623 20.90 37.41 28.11
CA ALA A 623 21.98 38.32 27.72
C ALA A 623 22.76 37.79 26.52
N ARG A 624 22.99 36.48 26.48
CA ARG A 624 23.77 35.80 25.44
C ARG A 624 23.03 35.73 24.11
N PHE A 625 21.72 35.49 24.12
CA PHE A 625 20.89 35.35 22.92
C PHE A 625 19.94 36.54 22.70
N ALA A 626 20.41 37.76 22.98
CA ALA A 626 19.63 39.00 22.88
C ALA A 626 19.11 39.34 21.48
N SER A 627 19.54 38.64 20.44
CA SER A 627 19.07 38.79 19.05
C SER A 627 18.01 37.77 18.63
N SER A 628 17.70 36.76 19.45
CA SER A 628 16.69 35.75 19.13
C SER A 628 15.35 36.09 19.81
N GLU A 629 14.37 36.52 19.02
CA GLU A 629 13.05 36.93 19.53
C GLU A 629 12.34 35.79 20.28
N GLN A 630 12.43 34.57 19.77
CA GLN A 630 11.76 33.39 20.32
C GLN A 630 12.36 32.99 21.67
N LEU A 631 13.69 32.93 21.78
CA LEU A 631 14.39 32.70 23.04
C LEU A 631 14.05 33.77 24.08
N ILE A 632 14.08 35.04 23.68
CA ILE A 632 13.76 36.16 24.57
C ILE A 632 12.32 36.08 25.08
N ALA A 633 11.38 35.64 24.26
CA ALA A 633 9.99 35.45 24.67
C ALA A 633 9.86 34.40 25.79
N TYR A 634 10.43 33.21 25.61
CA TYR A 634 10.41 32.15 26.63
C TYR A 634 11.08 32.61 27.93
N VAL A 635 12.29 33.16 27.82
CA VAL A 635 13.09 33.54 28.97
C VAL A 635 12.49 34.73 29.73
N THR A 636 11.91 35.71 29.03
CA THR A 636 11.29 36.87 29.68
C THR A 636 10.02 36.47 30.42
N GLY A 637 9.20 35.58 29.84
CA GLY A 637 8.04 35.01 30.54
C GLY A 637 8.46 34.27 31.81
N ALA A 638 9.47 33.41 31.70
CA ALA A 638 9.98 32.65 32.85
C ALA A 638 10.54 33.55 33.96
N LEU A 639 11.36 34.54 33.62
CA LEU A 639 11.93 35.49 34.59
C LEU A 639 10.86 36.29 35.32
N ALA A 640 9.80 36.74 34.62
CA ALA A 640 8.72 37.50 35.23
C ALA A 640 7.99 36.70 36.33
N THR A 641 7.73 35.41 36.07
CA THR A 641 7.10 34.51 37.05
C THR A 641 8.00 34.27 38.25
N LEU A 642 9.31 34.04 38.03
CA LEU A 642 10.28 33.91 39.11
C LEU A 642 10.38 35.20 39.96
N GLU A 643 10.25 36.39 39.36
CA GLU A 643 10.31 37.68 40.07
C GLU A 643 9.07 37.98 40.93
N GLN A 644 7.86 37.68 40.44
CA GLN A 644 6.60 38.04 41.12
C GLN A 644 6.45 37.43 42.51
N GLU A 645 6.84 36.18 42.70
CA GLU A 645 6.84 35.54 44.04
C GLU A 645 7.88 36.16 45.00
N THR A 646 8.92 36.81 44.49
CA THR A 646 9.95 37.47 45.33
C THR A 646 9.36 38.68 46.06
N GLN A 647 8.26 39.24 45.56
CA GLN A 647 7.55 40.36 46.21
C GLN A 647 6.50 39.90 47.24
N GLN A 648 6.21 38.59 47.36
CA GLN A 648 5.19 38.07 48.29
C GLN A 648 5.71 37.62 49.67
N GLN A 649 7.00 37.82 50.00
CA GLN A 649 7.48 37.79 51.38
C GLN A 649 8.40 38.99 51.64
N PRO A 650 8.09 39.86 52.63
CA PRO A 650 8.21 39.48 54.04
C PRO A 650 7.13 40.04 55.01
N GLY A 651 6.82 39.25 56.05
CA GLY A 651 6.58 39.74 57.42
C GLY A 651 5.25 40.43 57.74
N HIS A 652 4.27 39.66 58.23
CA HIS A 652 3.35 40.15 59.26
C HIS A 652 3.38 39.20 60.47
N PRO A 653 3.80 39.65 61.66
CA PRO A 653 3.66 38.84 62.88
C PRO A 653 2.16 38.72 63.18
N ARG A 654 1.67 37.48 63.26
CA ARG A 654 0.34 37.17 63.78
C ARG A 654 0.28 37.66 65.24
N SER A 655 -0.42 38.76 65.47
CA SER A 655 -0.93 39.12 66.78
C SER A 655 -2.00 38.12 67.19
N THR A 656 -1.73 37.40 68.28
CA THR A 656 -2.69 36.59 69.04
C THR A 656 -3.85 37.43 69.56
N PRO A 657 -5.02 36.82 69.73
CA PRO A 657 -5.56 36.67 71.09
C PRO A 657 -5.42 35.25 71.62
#